data_AF-A0A150RTZ9-F1
#
_entry.id   AF-A0A150RTZ9-F1
#
_cell.length_a   1.000
_cell.length_b   1.000
_cell.length_c   1.000
_cell.angle_alpha   90.00
_cell.angle_beta   90.00
_cell.angle_gamma   90.00
#
_symmetry.space_group_name_H-M   'P 1'
#
loop_
_entity.id
_entity.type
_entity.pdbx_description
1 polymer ?
#
loop_
_entity_poly.entity_id
_entity_poly.type
_entity_poly.pdbx_seq_one_letter_code
_entity_poly.pdbx_strand_id
1 'polypeptide(L)'
;MMRAFDVRRPYSPERDVRDHGHLLDLLLSLPANGVVWPLVGARRAGKTWTLKALEHHLGSAGGTAVRYMDLRKAGPTLPVVPSGITLLLDEPQLAGKGGSPRDATAFLRWCDDLYRANTRVLLAMSPAEWVALERAAGGDAGLLSSRDMRFLDPLTPDEALKLARTDASKALLPALPAIWRRNPFLLEFVFELAEQSPDLAEEPWTLLWTARVRSELREFAYHRAVFEDGLTDPQRGVLREVARGAAPRDENVDLLERCGLVQRRGGRSALADPILEANLCPLRIHHVSDIHFGPKSAERVDVKEKGKHGDTMAPALGPPRVCDHYVEHVAELAAAGRAPHLLVVSGDIAEWADDAQYAEARGWLEKLCRHLADHPRLPPDEPNVLLVGGNHDVDWRQAARPAPAGTQARHAPFARAFDDHPRCARPRLEDPPEARALAVARYADLGVEFALLGSAEFGGQEDADPVRDELLTLIGRLRQGAMEEPDADRAAVLRDHVARIDPGLVHDADLQRVRRAQWHAPIRIAVLHHPVSPLPSTELARFGGLINAGEVKDALVHKEFCLVLHGHSHTGWFGKEQWPERHEDWTIRIAAAPSLSSREVQEHNGYNEIEIARDGVGDDVSYRIHVHRVVREGGTWTRRSSMGPFAPGK
;
A
#
# COMPACT_ATOMS: atom_id res chain seq x y z
N MET A 1 -2.52 -30.68 -28.69
CA MET A 1 -2.40 -29.38 -29.39
C MET A 1 -1.14 -28.70 -28.86
N MET A 2 -0.26 -28.19 -29.72
CA MET A 2 0.98 -27.53 -29.28
C MET A 2 0.61 -26.17 -28.67
N ARG A 3 1.03 -25.89 -27.43
CA ARG A 3 0.73 -24.61 -26.77
C ARG A 3 1.28 -23.44 -27.58
N ALA A 4 0.46 -22.40 -27.76
CA ALA A 4 0.85 -21.17 -28.43
C ALA A 4 1.90 -20.41 -27.59
N PHE A 5 1.77 -20.45 -26.26
CA PHE A 5 2.66 -19.75 -25.32
C PHE A 5 3.43 -20.74 -24.43
N ASP A 6 4.71 -20.44 -24.22
CA ASP A 6 5.58 -21.13 -23.26
C ASP A 6 6.79 -20.23 -22.98
N VAL A 7 6.82 -19.59 -21.82
CA VAL A 7 7.88 -18.63 -21.46
C VAL A 7 9.27 -19.29 -21.32
N ARG A 8 9.36 -20.62 -21.32
CA ARG A 8 10.61 -21.38 -21.24
C ARG A 8 11.10 -21.84 -22.61
N ARG A 9 10.32 -21.60 -23.66
CA ARG A 9 10.66 -22.06 -25.00
C ARG A 9 12.01 -21.48 -25.44
N PRO A 10 12.85 -22.24 -26.17
CA PRO A 10 13.98 -21.65 -26.86
C PRO A 10 13.51 -20.60 -27.88
N TYR A 11 14.43 -19.70 -28.24
CA TYR A 11 14.24 -18.74 -29.32
C TYR A 11 13.74 -19.42 -30.59
N SER A 12 12.81 -18.75 -31.27
CA SER A 12 12.26 -19.16 -32.56
C SER A 12 12.00 -17.90 -33.40
N PRO A 13 12.51 -17.80 -34.65
CA PRO A 13 12.40 -16.59 -35.47
C PRO A 13 10.97 -16.15 -35.74
N GLU A 14 10.06 -17.10 -35.97
CA GLU A 14 8.64 -16.85 -36.24
C GLU A 14 7.87 -16.31 -35.01
N ARG A 15 8.52 -16.29 -33.85
CA ARG A 15 7.98 -15.80 -32.58
C ARG A 15 8.58 -14.49 -32.13
N ASP A 16 9.64 -14.04 -32.79
CA ASP A 16 10.25 -12.77 -32.47
C ASP A 16 9.34 -11.61 -32.89
N VAL A 17 9.15 -10.67 -31.97
CA VAL A 17 8.21 -9.56 -32.15
C VAL A 17 8.92 -8.21 -32.23
N ARG A 18 10.20 -8.16 -31.82
CA ARG A 18 10.96 -6.93 -31.64
C ARG A 18 11.59 -6.45 -32.94
N ASP A 19 11.76 -5.15 -33.05
CA ASP A 19 12.59 -4.55 -34.09
C ASP A 19 14.06 -4.42 -33.62
N HIS A 20 14.96 -5.14 -34.29
CA HIS A 20 16.39 -5.16 -33.97
C HIS A 20 17.25 -4.32 -34.92
N GLY A 21 16.65 -3.56 -35.84
CA GLY A 21 17.39 -2.83 -36.89
C GLY A 21 18.54 -2.00 -36.34
N HIS A 22 18.28 -1.21 -35.30
CA HIS A 22 19.30 -0.36 -34.69
C HIS A 22 20.47 -1.14 -34.05
N LEU A 23 20.22 -2.35 -33.50
CA LEU A 23 21.28 -3.21 -32.95
C LEU A 23 22.07 -3.88 -34.05
N LEU A 24 21.41 -4.29 -35.14
CA LEU A 24 22.08 -4.85 -36.32
C LEU A 24 23.04 -3.83 -36.94
N ASP A 25 22.59 -2.59 -37.14
CA ASP A 25 23.41 -1.50 -37.66
C ASP A 25 24.64 -1.23 -36.79
N LEU A 26 24.45 -1.27 -35.47
CA LEU A 26 25.52 -1.09 -34.49
C LEU A 26 26.57 -2.21 -34.56
N LEU A 27 26.17 -3.45 -34.83
CA LEU A 27 27.08 -4.59 -34.94
C LEU A 27 27.90 -4.61 -36.24
N LEU A 28 27.60 -3.71 -37.19
CA LEU A 28 28.42 -3.51 -38.39
C LEU A 28 29.71 -2.74 -38.08
N SER A 29 29.81 -2.06 -36.94
CA SER A 29 30.98 -1.29 -36.50
C SER A 29 31.56 -1.79 -35.17
N LEU A 30 32.81 -1.39 -34.90
CA LEU A 30 33.42 -1.57 -33.58
C LEU A 30 32.89 -0.50 -32.60
N PRO A 31 32.85 -0.79 -31.29
CA PRO A 31 32.60 0.21 -30.27
C PRO A 31 33.54 1.40 -30.44
N ALA A 32 32.97 2.61 -30.36
CA ALA A 32 33.70 3.84 -30.65
C ALA A 32 34.55 4.31 -29.46
N ASN A 33 34.16 3.94 -28.24
CA ASN A 33 34.76 4.46 -27.02
C ASN A 33 35.33 3.36 -26.11
N GLY A 34 34.75 2.15 -26.09
CA GLY A 34 35.23 1.02 -25.27
C GLY A 34 35.60 -0.24 -26.08
N VAL A 35 35.81 -1.36 -25.38
CA VAL A 35 36.13 -2.67 -26.02
C VAL A 35 34.91 -3.57 -26.26
N VAL A 36 33.74 -3.18 -25.74
CA VAL A 36 32.48 -3.93 -25.88
C VAL A 36 31.32 -2.98 -26.17
N TRP A 37 30.24 -3.51 -26.76
CA TRP A 37 28.93 -2.89 -26.80
C TRP A 37 28.09 -3.41 -25.62
N PRO A 38 27.83 -2.62 -24.56
CA PRO A 38 27.00 -3.03 -23.44
C PRO A 38 25.52 -2.99 -23.84
N LEU A 39 24.79 -4.10 -23.65
CA LEU A 39 23.33 -4.16 -23.76
C LEU A 39 22.75 -4.41 -22.36
N VAL A 40 22.38 -3.34 -21.69
CA VAL A 40 21.90 -3.39 -20.29
C VAL A 40 20.38 -3.50 -20.27
N GLY A 41 19.86 -4.42 -19.48
CA GLY A 41 18.43 -4.53 -19.25
C GLY A 41 18.13 -5.38 -18.03
N ALA A 42 16.95 -5.20 -17.45
CA ALA A 42 16.49 -6.02 -16.33
C ALA A 42 16.62 -7.52 -16.65
N ARG A 43 16.82 -8.35 -15.63
CA ARG A 43 16.68 -9.80 -15.81
C ARG A 43 15.26 -10.07 -16.32
N ARG A 44 15.09 -11.11 -17.15
CA ARG A 44 13.81 -11.41 -17.84
C ARG A 44 13.29 -10.31 -18.80
N ALA A 45 14.08 -9.29 -19.16
CA ALA A 45 13.69 -8.29 -20.18
C ALA A 45 13.73 -8.80 -21.64
N GLY A 46 14.18 -10.04 -21.87
CA GLY A 46 14.32 -10.63 -23.20
C GLY A 46 15.74 -10.62 -23.78
N LYS A 47 16.78 -10.33 -22.98
CA LYS A 47 18.20 -10.33 -23.40
C LYS A 47 18.61 -11.54 -24.24
N THR A 48 18.44 -12.75 -23.70
CA THR A 48 18.72 -14.00 -24.40
C THR A 48 17.99 -14.11 -25.74
N TRP A 49 16.73 -13.66 -25.80
CA TRP A 49 15.92 -13.70 -27.01
C TRP A 49 16.46 -12.74 -28.07
N THR A 50 16.77 -11.49 -27.67
CA THR A 50 17.40 -10.49 -28.54
C THR A 50 18.73 -10.98 -29.10
N LEU A 51 19.63 -11.52 -28.26
CA LEU A 51 20.92 -12.00 -28.74
C LEU A 51 20.79 -13.14 -29.76
N LYS A 52 19.84 -14.06 -29.55
CA LYS A 52 19.59 -15.14 -30.52
C LYS A 52 18.91 -14.65 -31.79
N ALA A 53 18.07 -13.63 -31.72
CA ALA A 53 17.52 -12.97 -32.89
C ALA A 53 18.63 -12.34 -33.75
N LEU A 54 19.53 -11.61 -33.10
CA LEU A 54 20.70 -11.02 -33.77
C LEU A 54 21.60 -12.09 -34.40
N GLU A 55 21.87 -13.19 -33.69
CA GLU A 55 22.62 -14.33 -34.26
C GLU A 55 21.94 -14.88 -35.52
N HIS A 56 20.62 -15.08 -35.48
CA HIS A 56 19.86 -15.59 -36.61
C HIS A 56 19.90 -14.63 -37.82
N HIS A 57 19.68 -13.34 -37.60
CA HIS A 57 19.69 -12.32 -38.66
C HIS A 57 21.08 -12.17 -39.29
N LEU A 58 22.13 -12.08 -38.48
CA LEU A 58 23.51 -11.93 -38.96
C LEU A 58 24.02 -13.20 -39.65
N GLY A 59 23.68 -14.38 -39.13
CA GLY A 59 24.05 -15.66 -39.74
C GLY A 59 23.39 -15.87 -41.11
N SER A 60 22.16 -15.41 -41.28
CA SER A 60 21.42 -15.52 -42.55
C SER A 60 21.94 -14.57 -43.64
N ALA A 61 22.59 -13.47 -43.27
CA ALA A 61 23.14 -12.48 -44.20
C ALA A 61 24.48 -12.91 -44.86
N GLY A 62 25.07 -14.04 -44.46
CA GLY A 62 26.21 -14.69 -45.14
C GLY A 62 27.56 -13.95 -45.10
N GLY A 63 27.66 -12.81 -44.40
CA GLY A 63 28.84 -11.93 -44.46
C GLY A 63 29.72 -11.87 -43.20
N THR A 64 29.28 -12.39 -42.05
CA THR A 64 30.03 -12.27 -40.78
C THR A 64 29.84 -13.51 -39.92
N ALA A 65 30.94 -14.09 -39.44
CA ALA A 65 30.86 -15.18 -38.46
C ALA A 65 30.31 -14.61 -37.14
N VAL A 66 29.13 -15.05 -36.74
CA VAL A 66 28.46 -14.65 -35.49
C VAL A 66 28.30 -15.85 -34.57
N ARG A 67 28.43 -15.64 -33.26
CA ARG A 67 28.25 -16.70 -32.26
C ARG A 67 27.61 -16.17 -30.98
N TYR A 68 26.50 -16.78 -30.60
CA TYR A 68 25.88 -16.64 -29.28
C TYR A 68 26.58 -17.52 -28.24
N MET A 69 26.72 -16.99 -27.02
CA MET A 69 27.29 -17.72 -25.90
C MET A 69 26.65 -17.32 -24.56
N ASP A 70 26.08 -18.32 -23.88
CA ASP A 70 25.59 -18.20 -22.50
C ASP A 70 26.73 -18.56 -21.54
N LEU A 71 27.30 -17.55 -20.86
CA LEU A 71 28.47 -17.75 -20.02
C LEU A 71 28.17 -18.55 -18.75
N ARG A 72 26.91 -18.73 -18.35
CA ARG A 72 26.55 -19.64 -17.24
C ARG A 72 26.91 -21.09 -17.56
N LYS A 73 26.90 -21.45 -18.84
CA LYS A 73 27.20 -22.80 -19.32
C LYS A 73 28.69 -23.03 -19.57
N ALA A 74 29.50 -21.98 -19.59
CA ALA A 74 30.94 -22.07 -19.85
C ALA A 74 31.78 -22.47 -18.63
N GLY A 75 31.21 -22.47 -17.42
CA GLY A 75 31.95 -22.71 -16.17
C GLY A 75 32.89 -21.54 -15.81
N PRO A 76 33.63 -21.58 -14.70
CA PRO A 76 34.37 -20.42 -14.18
C PRO A 76 35.49 -19.90 -15.10
N THR A 77 36.04 -20.75 -15.97
CA THR A 77 37.06 -20.39 -16.94
C THR A 77 36.46 -19.72 -18.17
N LEU A 78 37.09 -18.65 -18.67
CA LEU A 78 36.64 -17.97 -19.88
C LEU A 78 37.00 -18.79 -21.13
N PRO A 79 36.08 -18.95 -22.09
CA PRO A 79 36.30 -19.80 -23.25
C PRO A 79 37.25 -19.16 -24.27
N VAL A 80 37.96 -20.00 -25.02
CA VAL A 80 38.75 -19.57 -26.18
C VAL A 80 37.81 -19.30 -27.35
N VAL A 81 37.96 -18.13 -27.98
CA VAL A 81 37.09 -17.66 -29.08
C VAL A 81 37.96 -17.36 -30.31
N PRO A 82 37.54 -17.76 -31.53
CA PRO A 82 38.21 -17.39 -32.76
C PRO A 82 38.24 -15.87 -32.98
N SER A 83 39.31 -15.33 -33.55
CA SER A 83 39.45 -13.92 -33.90
C SER A 83 38.54 -13.51 -35.07
N GLY A 84 38.19 -12.22 -35.15
CA GLY A 84 37.48 -11.67 -36.31
C GLY A 84 36.00 -12.01 -36.40
N ILE A 85 35.39 -12.53 -35.32
CA ILE A 85 33.97 -12.88 -35.27
C ILE A 85 33.16 -11.81 -34.51
N THR A 86 31.83 -11.88 -34.61
CA THR A 86 30.91 -11.18 -33.71
C THR A 86 30.44 -12.12 -32.61
N LEU A 87 30.78 -11.80 -31.37
CA LEU A 87 30.43 -12.57 -30.18
C LEU A 87 29.28 -11.91 -29.43
N LEU A 88 28.19 -12.65 -29.24
CA LEU A 88 26.99 -12.22 -28.54
C LEU A 88 26.95 -12.92 -27.17
N LEU A 89 27.36 -12.20 -26.14
CA LEU A 89 27.55 -12.73 -24.79
C LEU A 89 26.34 -12.47 -23.91
N ASP A 90 25.87 -13.50 -23.22
CA ASP A 90 24.76 -13.44 -22.28
C ASP A 90 25.19 -13.89 -20.88
N GLU A 91 24.55 -13.29 -19.88
CA GLU A 91 24.63 -13.70 -18.46
C GLU A 91 26.09 -13.88 -17.98
N PRO A 92 26.90 -12.80 -17.90
CA PRO A 92 28.32 -12.90 -17.58
C PRO A 92 28.61 -13.32 -16.13
N GLN A 93 27.61 -13.34 -15.25
CA GLN A 93 27.72 -13.76 -13.84
C GLN A 93 28.72 -12.92 -13.04
N LEU A 94 28.69 -11.60 -13.23
CA LEU A 94 29.59 -10.66 -12.54
C LEU A 94 29.04 -10.16 -11.20
N ALA A 95 27.76 -10.41 -10.95
CA ALA A 95 27.05 -10.03 -9.74
C ALA A 95 25.90 -11.03 -9.46
N GLY A 96 25.30 -10.92 -8.26
CA GLY A 96 24.16 -11.73 -7.82
C GLY A 96 24.53 -12.77 -6.75
N LYS A 97 23.50 -13.38 -6.13
CA LYS A 97 23.66 -14.35 -5.03
C LYS A 97 23.60 -15.82 -5.49
N GLY A 98 23.30 -16.06 -6.76
CA GLY A 98 23.04 -17.40 -7.33
C GLY A 98 24.27 -18.27 -7.69
N GLY A 99 25.50 -17.84 -7.38
CA GLY A 99 26.74 -18.57 -7.67
C GLY A 99 27.98 -17.75 -7.33
N SER A 100 29.19 -18.30 -7.53
CA SER A 100 30.45 -17.54 -7.39
C SER A 100 30.57 -16.55 -8.55
N PRO A 101 30.51 -15.23 -8.30
CA PRO A 101 30.66 -14.24 -9.37
C PRO A 101 32.03 -14.40 -10.04
N ARG A 102 32.09 -14.18 -11.35
CA ARG A 102 33.37 -14.09 -12.07
C ARG A 102 34.10 -12.81 -11.67
N ASP A 103 35.42 -12.87 -11.71
CA ASP A 103 36.26 -11.68 -11.56
C ASP A 103 36.04 -10.73 -12.75
N ALA A 104 35.43 -9.58 -12.47
CA ALA A 104 35.11 -8.57 -13.46
C ALA A 104 36.35 -7.94 -14.13
N THR A 105 37.47 -7.83 -13.41
CA THR A 105 38.73 -7.33 -13.97
C THR A 105 39.32 -8.34 -14.96
N ALA A 106 39.35 -9.62 -14.59
CA ALA A 106 39.79 -10.68 -15.49
C ALA A 106 38.90 -10.78 -16.73
N PHE A 107 37.58 -10.62 -16.56
CA PHE A 107 36.62 -10.62 -17.65
C PHE A 107 36.83 -9.45 -18.62
N LEU A 108 37.04 -8.22 -18.12
CA LEU A 108 37.33 -7.06 -18.97
C LEU A 108 38.63 -7.22 -19.76
N ARG A 109 39.68 -7.79 -19.16
CA ARG A 109 40.94 -8.08 -19.88
C ARG A 109 40.70 -9.06 -21.03
N TRP A 110 39.92 -10.10 -20.79
CA TRP A 110 39.54 -11.03 -21.86
C TRP A 110 38.75 -10.34 -22.98
N CYS A 111 37.84 -9.42 -22.65
CA CYS A 111 37.16 -8.60 -23.67
C CYS A 111 38.12 -7.69 -24.45
N ASP A 112 39.11 -7.06 -23.80
CA ASP A 112 40.14 -6.26 -24.47
C ASP A 112 41.00 -7.12 -25.41
N ASP A 113 41.41 -8.31 -24.98
CA ASP A 113 42.15 -9.26 -25.82
C ASP A 113 41.33 -9.66 -27.07
N LEU A 114 40.03 -9.92 -26.90
CA LEU A 114 39.11 -10.19 -28.01
C LEU A 114 39.00 -9.00 -28.97
N TYR A 115 38.85 -7.79 -28.43
CA TYR A 115 38.75 -6.56 -29.20
C TYR A 115 40.02 -6.32 -30.04
N ARG A 116 41.21 -6.49 -29.45
CA ARG A 116 42.50 -6.41 -30.16
C ARG A 116 42.66 -7.47 -31.24
N ALA A 117 42.01 -8.62 -31.06
CA ALA A 117 41.89 -9.66 -32.08
C ALA A 117 40.77 -9.39 -33.12
N ASN A 118 40.31 -8.14 -33.23
CA ASN A 118 39.26 -7.69 -34.14
C ASN A 118 37.92 -8.43 -33.95
N THR A 119 37.65 -8.92 -32.73
CA THR A 119 36.37 -9.55 -32.37
C THR A 119 35.42 -8.49 -31.85
N ARG A 120 34.20 -8.43 -32.41
CA ARG A 120 33.15 -7.53 -31.94
C ARG A 120 32.40 -8.20 -30.80
N VAL A 121 32.23 -7.54 -29.67
CA VAL A 121 31.55 -8.12 -28.51
C VAL A 121 30.31 -7.30 -28.17
N LEU A 122 29.13 -7.92 -28.25
CA LEU A 122 27.89 -7.40 -27.65
C LEU A 122 27.66 -8.15 -26.34
N LEU A 123 27.63 -7.43 -25.24
CA LEU A 123 27.51 -8.02 -23.92
C LEU A 123 26.17 -7.65 -23.27
N ALA A 124 25.25 -8.62 -23.21
CA ALA A 124 23.98 -8.44 -22.54
C ALA A 124 24.11 -8.73 -21.05
N MET A 125 23.68 -7.77 -20.22
CA MET A 125 23.86 -7.84 -18.77
C MET A 125 22.73 -7.15 -17.98
N SER A 126 22.69 -7.42 -16.68
CA SER A 126 21.83 -6.73 -15.72
C SER A 126 22.44 -5.40 -15.22
N PRO A 127 21.64 -4.49 -14.63
CA PRO A 127 22.16 -3.26 -14.02
C PRO A 127 23.23 -3.50 -12.95
N ALA A 128 23.12 -4.57 -12.15
CA ALA A 128 24.14 -4.92 -11.17
C ALA A 128 25.47 -5.32 -11.81
N GLU A 129 25.41 -6.10 -12.89
CA GLU A 129 26.60 -6.53 -13.63
C GLU A 129 27.28 -5.34 -14.33
N TRP A 130 26.50 -4.37 -14.82
CA TRP A 130 27.04 -3.12 -15.35
C TRP A 130 27.87 -2.37 -14.30
N VAL A 131 27.30 -2.16 -13.11
CA VAL A 131 28.02 -1.48 -12.01
C VAL A 131 29.27 -2.24 -11.58
N ALA A 132 29.24 -3.58 -11.62
CA ALA A 132 30.42 -4.40 -11.33
C ALA A 132 31.53 -4.19 -12.37
N LEU A 133 31.19 -4.13 -13.66
CA LEU A 133 32.16 -3.84 -14.73
C LEU A 133 32.71 -2.42 -14.66
N GLU A 134 31.86 -1.43 -14.42
CA GLU A 134 32.28 -0.04 -14.32
C GLU A 134 33.29 0.16 -13.18
N ARG A 135 33.06 -0.48 -12.03
CA ARG A 135 34.02 -0.49 -10.92
C ARG A 135 35.32 -1.19 -11.29
N ALA A 136 35.25 -2.33 -11.99
CA ALA A 136 36.43 -3.08 -12.42
C ALA A 136 37.27 -2.34 -13.47
N ALA A 137 36.63 -1.51 -14.30
CA ALA A 137 37.30 -0.64 -15.26
C ALA A 137 38.03 0.52 -14.58
N GLY A 138 37.69 0.87 -13.33
CA GLY A 138 38.36 1.92 -12.57
C GLY A 138 38.26 3.31 -13.21
N GLY A 139 37.23 3.55 -14.03
CA GLY A 139 37.07 4.77 -14.81
C GLY A 139 37.89 4.83 -16.11
N ASP A 140 38.55 3.74 -16.51
CA ASP A 140 39.21 3.65 -17.82
C ASP A 140 38.16 3.59 -18.93
N ALA A 141 37.87 4.76 -19.49
CA ALA A 141 36.91 4.92 -20.58
C ALA A 141 37.28 4.11 -21.83
N GLY A 142 38.56 3.74 -22.01
CA GLY A 142 39.03 2.94 -23.13
C GLY A 142 38.62 1.48 -23.05
N LEU A 143 38.34 0.97 -21.85
CA LEU A 143 37.82 -0.39 -21.66
C LEU A 143 36.29 -0.42 -21.70
N LEU A 144 35.64 0.54 -21.02
CA LEU A 144 34.19 0.58 -20.89
C LEU A 144 33.69 2.02 -20.96
N SER A 145 32.66 2.26 -21.77
CA SER A 145 32.06 3.59 -21.92
C SER A 145 30.55 3.55 -21.81
N SER A 146 29.99 4.41 -20.96
CA SER A 146 28.53 4.62 -20.85
C SER A 146 27.92 5.23 -22.12
N ARG A 147 28.72 5.84 -23.00
CA ARG A 147 28.28 6.36 -24.31
C ARG A 147 27.97 5.23 -25.30
N ASP A 148 28.65 4.09 -25.14
CA ASP A 148 28.43 2.89 -25.96
C ASP A 148 27.29 2.03 -25.42
N MET A 149 26.79 2.33 -24.22
CA MET A 149 25.71 1.59 -23.57
C MET A 149 24.40 1.67 -24.38
N ARG A 150 23.78 0.51 -24.57
CA ARG A 150 22.47 0.31 -25.18
C ARG A 150 21.54 -0.38 -24.18
N PHE A 151 20.25 -0.23 -24.44
CA PHE A 151 19.21 -0.73 -23.55
C PHE A 151 18.23 -1.60 -24.32
N LEU A 152 17.62 -2.54 -23.62
CA LEU A 152 16.43 -3.21 -24.13
C LEU A 152 15.21 -2.42 -23.72
N ASP A 153 14.62 -1.73 -24.70
CA ASP A 153 13.39 -1.00 -24.49
C ASP A 153 12.25 -1.95 -24.07
N PRO A 154 11.31 -1.46 -23.24
CA PRO A 154 10.03 -2.13 -23.04
C PRO A 154 9.31 -2.36 -24.36
N LEU A 155 8.42 -3.36 -24.41
CA LEU A 155 7.58 -3.59 -25.58
C LEU A 155 6.77 -2.34 -25.92
N THR A 156 6.80 -1.97 -27.18
CA THR A 156 5.85 -1.01 -27.77
C THR A 156 4.45 -1.65 -27.86
N PRO A 157 3.37 -0.84 -27.99
CA PRO A 157 2.03 -1.38 -28.20
C PRO A 157 1.92 -2.34 -29.39
N ASP A 158 2.63 -2.06 -30.48
CA ASP A 158 2.63 -2.91 -31.68
C ASP A 158 3.35 -4.24 -31.44
N GLU A 159 4.48 -4.23 -30.73
CA GLU A 159 5.19 -5.46 -30.36
C GLU A 159 4.37 -6.30 -29.37
N ALA A 160 3.68 -5.67 -28.41
CA ALA A 160 2.77 -6.36 -27.51
C ALA A 160 1.59 -7.01 -28.27
N LEU A 161 1.06 -6.33 -29.29
CA LEU A 161 0.02 -6.88 -30.18
C LEU A 161 0.54 -8.05 -31.02
N LYS A 162 1.76 -7.96 -31.56
CA LYS A 162 2.42 -9.08 -32.27
C LYS A 162 2.64 -10.29 -31.35
N LEU A 163 2.89 -10.06 -30.06
CA LEU A 163 3.03 -11.13 -29.07
C LEU A 163 1.69 -11.84 -28.79
N ALA A 164 0.55 -11.17 -28.94
CA ALA A 164 -0.78 -11.76 -28.81
C ALA A 164 -1.15 -12.64 -30.03
N ARG A 165 -0.61 -13.86 -30.07
CA ARG A 165 -0.68 -14.77 -31.24
C ARG A 165 -2.04 -15.46 -31.45
N THR A 166 -2.93 -15.44 -30.46
CA THR A 166 -4.26 -16.07 -30.53
C THR A 166 -5.37 -15.01 -30.41
N ASP A 167 -6.56 -15.31 -30.90
CA ASP A 167 -7.71 -14.38 -30.80
C ASP A 167 -8.06 -14.08 -29.33
N ALA A 168 -7.99 -15.09 -28.46
CA ALA A 168 -8.16 -14.92 -27.01
C ALA A 168 -7.12 -13.94 -26.42
N SER A 169 -5.83 -14.13 -26.74
CA SER A 169 -4.77 -13.21 -26.26
C SER A 169 -4.94 -11.77 -26.78
N LYS A 170 -5.43 -11.59 -28.02
CA LYS A 170 -5.70 -10.27 -28.60
C LYS A 170 -6.89 -9.59 -27.92
N ALA A 171 -7.93 -10.34 -27.58
CA ALA A 171 -9.08 -9.85 -26.83
C ALA A 171 -8.71 -9.49 -25.38
N LEU A 172 -7.81 -10.26 -24.75
CA LEU A 172 -7.35 -10.03 -23.39
C LEU A 172 -6.41 -8.83 -23.27
N LEU A 173 -5.51 -8.61 -24.24
CA LEU A 173 -4.51 -7.54 -24.22
C LEU A 173 -5.05 -6.15 -23.79
N PRO A 174 -6.18 -5.63 -24.35
CA PRO A 174 -6.74 -4.35 -23.94
C PRO A 174 -7.31 -4.33 -22.52
N ALA A 175 -7.62 -5.48 -21.90
CA ALA A 175 -8.09 -5.58 -20.51
C ALA A 175 -6.94 -5.58 -19.49
N LEU A 176 -5.70 -5.88 -19.90
CA LEU A 176 -4.55 -5.90 -19.00
C LEU A 176 -4.09 -4.48 -18.63
N PRO A 177 -3.68 -4.17 -17.40
CA PRO A 177 -3.07 -2.88 -17.09
C PRO A 177 -1.83 -2.61 -17.95
N ALA A 178 -1.61 -1.34 -18.33
CA ALA A 178 -0.54 -0.97 -19.26
C ALA A 178 0.87 -1.44 -18.81
N ILE A 179 1.11 -1.50 -17.49
CA ILE A 179 2.38 -1.97 -16.92
C ILE A 179 2.69 -3.45 -17.25
N TRP A 180 1.67 -4.30 -17.42
CA TRP A 180 1.83 -5.71 -17.78
C TRP A 180 2.15 -5.92 -19.26
N ARG A 181 1.80 -4.96 -20.12
CA ARG A 181 1.99 -5.07 -21.58
C ARG A 181 3.42 -4.76 -22.04
N ARG A 182 4.26 -4.26 -21.11
CA ARG A 182 5.60 -3.72 -21.38
C ARG A 182 6.71 -4.77 -21.29
N ASN A 183 6.52 -5.80 -20.47
CA ASN A 183 7.54 -6.83 -20.24
C ASN A 183 7.21 -8.07 -21.07
N PRO A 184 8.09 -8.52 -21.99
CA PRO A 184 7.78 -9.64 -22.87
C PRO A 184 7.58 -10.96 -22.11
N PHE A 185 8.39 -11.21 -21.07
CA PHE A 185 8.27 -12.42 -20.27
C PHE A 185 6.92 -12.46 -19.54
N LEU A 186 6.55 -11.38 -18.85
CA LEU A 186 5.31 -11.34 -18.08
C LEU A 186 4.07 -11.37 -18.98
N LEU A 187 4.12 -10.69 -20.14
CA LEU A 187 3.01 -10.71 -21.09
C LEU A 187 2.81 -12.09 -21.70
N GLU A 188 3.88 -12.75 -22.15
CA GLU A 188 3.80 -14.14 -22.63
C GLU A 188 3.36 -15.09 -21.50
N PHE A 189 3.76 -14.84 -20.25
CA PHE A 189 3.33 -15.65 -19.11
C PHE A 189 1.83 -15.52 -18.83
N VAL A 190 1.28 -14.31 -18.88
CA VAL A 190 -0.16 -14.08 -18.72
C VAL A 190 -0.94 -14.77 -19.84
N PHE A 191 -0.47 -14.70 -21.09
CA PHE A 191 -1.10 -15.42 -22.20
C PHE A 191 -0.99 -16.93 -22.07
N GLU A 192 0.13 -17.45 -21.58
CA GLU A 192 0.29 -18.88 -21.27
C GLU A 192 -0.72 -19.34 -20.20
N LEU A 193 -0.94 -18.55 -19.15
CA LEU A 193 -1.93 -18.89 -18.12
C LEU A 193 -3.36 -18.83 -18.64
N ALA A 194 -3.70 -17.81 -19.43
CA ALA A 194 -5.00 -17.69 -20.07
C ALA A 194 -5.28 -18.86 -21.06
N GLU A 195 -4.25 -19.31 -21.80
CA GLU A 195 -4.36 -20.48 -22.68
C GLU A 195 -4.56 -21.79 -21.89
N GLN A 196 -3.92 -21.91 -20.72
CA GLN A 196 -4.04 -23.09 -19.85
C GLN A 196 -5.39 -23.15 -19.13
N SER A 197 -5.95 -21.99 -18.79
CA SER A 197 -7.17 -21.85 -18.01
C SER A 197 -8.04 -20.73 -18.60
N PRO A 198 -8.87 -21.02 -19.63
CA PRO A 198 -9.71 -20.02 -20.29
C PRO A 198 -10.62 -19.24 -19.32
N ASP A 199 -11.14 -19.89 -18.27
CA ASP A 199 -11.99 -19.25 -17.26
C ASP A 199 -11.27 -18.09 -16.55
N LEU A 200 -9.94 -18.17 -16.36
CA LEU A 200 -9.17 -17.07 -15.78
C LEU A 200 -9.13 -15.85 -16.69
N ALA A 201 -9.21 -16.04 -18.01
CA ALA A 201 -9.18 -14.93 -18.97
C ALA A 201 -10.43 -14.03 -18.88
N GLU A 202 -11.53 -14.56 -18.33
CA GLU A 202 -12.77 -13.82 -18.08
C GLU A 202 -12.68 -12.96 -16.80
N GLU A 203 -11.73 -13.25 -15.91
CA GLU A 203 -11.48 -12.53 -14.67
C GLU A 203 -10.05 -11.94 -14.64
N PRO A 204 -9.81 -10.78 -15.29
CA PRO A 204 -8.46 -10.21 -15.42
C PRO A 204 -7.72 -10.05 -14.09
N TRP A 205 -8.42 -9.70 -13.00
CA TRP A 205 -7.80 -9.60 -11.68
C TRP A 205 -7.26 -10.95 -11.19
N THR A 206 -8.10 -12.00 -11.21
CA THR A 206 -7.74 -13.36 -10.80
C THR A 206 -6.60 -13.91 -11.65
N LEU A 207 -6.60 -13.64 -12.97
CA LEU A 207 -5.50 -14.01 -13.86
C LEU A 207 -4.18 -13.34 -13.49
N LEU A 208 -4.19 -12.02 -13.26
CA LEU A 208 -2.99 -11.26 -12.91
C LEU A 208 -2.46 -11.61 -11.52
N TRP A 209 -3.37 -11.87 -10.57
CA TRP A 209 -3.03 -12.41 -9.27
C TRP A 209 -2.34 -13.77 -9.40
N THR A 210 -2.91 -14.68 -10.19
CA THR A 210 -2.33 -16.01 -10.46
C THR A 210 -0.97 -15.91 -11.13
N ALA A 211 -0.82 -15.00 -12.11
CA ALA A 211 0.44 -14.73 -12.78
C ALA A 211 1.51 -14.25 -11.79
N ARG A 212 1.16 -13.35 -10.87
CA ARG A 212 2.08 -12.88 -9.83
C ARG A 212 2.50 -14.02 -8.90
N VAL A 213 1.55 -14.74 -8.30
CA VAL A 213 1.85 -15.86 -7.39
C VAL A 213 2.72 -16.91 -8.09
N ARG A 214 2.37 -17.30 -9.32
CA ARG A 214 3.15 -18.30 -10.05
C ARG A 214 4.53 -17.79 -10.46
N SER A 215 4.69 -16.51 -10.78
CA SER A 215 5.99 -15.92 -11.12
C SER A 215 7.00 -15.97 -9.96
N GLU A 216 6.52 -16.06 -8.72
CA GLU A 216 7.33 -16.19 -7.51
C GLU A 216 7.75 -17.64 -7.22
N LEU A 217 7.14 -18.64 -7.89
CA LEU A 217 7.54 -20.05 -7.76
C LEU A 217 8.99 -20.25 -8.20
N ARG A 218 9.65 -21.27 -7.62
CA ARG A 218 11.07 -21.60 -7.89
C ARG A 218 11.39 -21.75 -9.38
N GLU A 219 10.42 -22.17 -10.17
CA GLU A 219 10.58 -22.32 -11.62
C GLU A 219 10.95 -21.01 -12.33
N PHE A 220 10.34 -19.90 -11.93
CA PHE A 220 10.56 -18.60 -12.56
C PHE A 220 11.43 -17.69 -11.69
N ALA A 221 11.20 -17.72 -10.37
CA ALA A 221 11.85 -16.92 -9.35
C ALA A 221 11.98 -15.44 -9.78
N TYR A 222 10.91 -14.89 -10.34
CA TYR A 222 10.97 -13.63 -11.09
C TYR A 222 11.47 -12.47 -10.24
N HIS A 223 10.83 -12.24 -9.08
CA HIS A 223 11.22 -11.16 -8.16
C HIS A 223 12.69 -11.27 -7.76
N ARG A 224 13.14 -12.46 -7.34
CA ARG A 224 14.54 -12.70 -6.99
C ARG A 224 15.47 -12.41 -8.16
N ALA A 225 15.17 -12.93 -9.35
CA ALA A 225 15.99 -12.73 -10.54
C ALA A 225 16.10 -11.24 -10.91
N VAL A 226 14.99 -10.50 -10.91
CA VAL A 226 14.96 -9.09 -11.31
C VAL A 226 15.52 -8.17 -10.23
N PHE A 227 15.10 -8.33 -8.97
CA PHE A 227 15.38 -7.39 -7.88
C PHE A 227 16.61 -7.76 -7.05
N GLU A 228 16.77 -9.02 -6.66
CA GLU A 228 17.85 -9.44 -5.77
C GLU A 228 19.14 -9.72 -6.53
N ASP A 229 19.05 -10.50 -7.61
CA ASP A 229 20.19 -10.91 -8.41
C ASP A 229 20.50 -9.93 -9.55
N GLY A 230 19.52 -9.12 -9.96
CA GLY A 230 19.64 -8.18 -11.08
C GLY A 230 20.08 -6.77 -10.71
N LEU A 231 19.98 -6.39 -9.43
CA LEU A 231 20.23 -5.02 -8.96
C LEU A 231 21.24 -4.97 -7.80
N THR A 232 21.88 -3.81 -7.63
CA THR A 232 22.70 -3.50 -6.46
C THR A 232 21.83 -3.02 -5.28
N ASP A 233 22.39 -2.97 -4.05
CA ASP A 233 21.65 -2.41 -2.90
C ASP A 233 21.21 -0.94 -3.10
N PRO A 234 22.05 -0.03 -3.62
CA PRO A 234 21.61 1.33 -3.96
C PRO A 234 20.42 1.36 -4.94
N GLN A 235 20.48 0.57 -6.01
CA GLN A 235 19.40 0.47 -7.01
C GLN A 235 18.10 -0.05 -6.38
N ARG A 236 18.18 -1.08 -5.51
CA ARG A 236 17.03 -1.55 -4.74
C ARG A 236 16.47 -0.46 -3.81
N GLY A 237 17.35 0.34 -3.20
CA GLY A 237 16.97 1.52 -2.40
C GLY A 237 16.13 2.50 -3.21
N VAL A 238 16.60 2.88 -4.40
CA VAL A 238 15.88 3.76 -5.33
C VAL A 238 14.49 3.21 -5.69
N LEU A 239 14.38 1.93 -6.03
CA LEU A 239 13.08 1.33 -6.35
C LEU A 239 12.11 1.35 -5.15
N ARG A 240 12.60 1.11 -3.92
CA ARG A 240 11.78 1.22 -2.71
C ARG A 240 11.33 2.66 -2.44
N GLU A 241 12.17 3.66 -2.75
CA GLU A 241 11.78 5.07 -2.66
C GLU A 241 10.71 5.43 -3.70
N VAL A 242 10.90 5.02 -4.96
CA VAL A 242 9.90 5.18 -6.03
C VAL A 242 8.57 4.53 -5.64
N ALA A 243 8.61 3.31 -5.08
CA ALA A 243 7.41 2.59 -4.62
C ALA A 243 6.63 3.34 -3.52
N ARG A 244 7.33 4.11 -2.67
CA ARG A 244 6.72 4.99 -1.65
C ARG A 244 6.21 6.32 -2.21
N GLY A 245 6.38 6.56 -3.51
CA GLY A 245 6.01 7.82 -4.17
C GLY A 245 7.01 8.95 -3.93
N ALA A 246 8.25 8.63 -3.54
CA ALA A 246 9.31 9.63 -3.45
C ALA A 246 9.93 9.91 -4.83
N ALA A 247 10.62 11.05 -4.95
CA ALA A 247 11.36 11.44 -6.15
C ALA A 247 12.87 11.36 -5.86
N PRO A 248 13.48 10.16 -5.90
CA PRO A 248 14.92 9.99 -5.64
C PRO A 248 15.74 10.88 -6.58
N ARG A 249 16.75 11.56 -6.03
CA ARG A 249 17.75 12.34 -6.79
C ARG A 249 19.04 11.52 -6.96
N ASP A 250 18.88 10.26 -7.30
CA ASP A 250 19.98 9.28 -7.40
C ASP A 250 20.33 9.04 -8.87
N GLU A 251 21.62 8.90 -9.17
CA GLU A 251 22.13 8.62 -10.52
C GLU A 251 21.59 7.31 -11.11
N ASN A 252 21.22 6.35 -10.25
CA ASN A 252 20.64 5.08 -10.67
C ASN A 252 19.23 5.23 -11.24
N VAL A 253 18.54 6.36 -11.04
CA VAL A 253 17.19 6.57 -11.57
C VAL A 253 17.18 6.50 -13.10
N ASP A 254 18.14 7.15 -13.76
CA ASP A 254 18.24 7.13 -15.23
C ASP A 254 18.48 5.72 -15.75
N LEU A 255 19.41 4.98 -15.13
CA LEU A 255 19.70 3.60 -15.49
C LEU A 255 18.46 2.70 -15.34
N LEU A 256 17.73 2.83 -14.24
CA LEU A 256 16.52 2.04 -13.96
C LEU A 256 15.35 2.43 -14.87
N GLU A 257 15.23 3.72 -15.24
CA GLU A 257 14.24 4.22 -16.20
C GLU A 257 14.50 3.62 -17.60
N ARG A 258 15.75 3.68 -18.06
CA ARG A 258 16.17 3.10 -19.35
C ARG A 258 16.10 1.57 -19.38
N CYS A 259 16.23 0.91 -18.24
CA CYS A 259 15.98 -0.53 -18.11
C CYS A 259 14.49 -0.91 -18.04
N GLY A 260 13.59 0.06 -18.06
CA GLY A 260 12.14 -0.17 -18.01
C GLY A 260 11.62 -0.61 -16.63
N LEU A 261 12.39 -0.40 -15.56
CA LEU A 261 11.98 -0.70 -14.17
C LEU A 261 11.32 0.51 -13.49
N VAL A 262 11.65 1.71 -13.95
CA VAL A 262 11.02 2.98 -13.56
C VAL A 262 10.45 3.66 -14.81
N GLN A 263 9.39 4.43 -14.65
CA GLN A 263 8.81 5.27 -15.70
C GLN A 263 8.40 6.62 -15.11
N ARG A 264 8.37 7.66 -15.94
CA ARG A 264 7.80 8.96 -15.56
C ARG A 264 6.34 9.04 -15.95
N ARG A 265 5.45 9.24 -14.97
CA ARG A 265 4.01 9.48 -15.16
C ARG A 265 3.64 10.82 -14.52
N GLY A 266 3.16 11.77 -15.32
CA GLY A 266 2.79 13.10 -14.82
C GLY A 266 3.95 13.83 -14.12
N GLY A 267 5.18 13.66 -14.62
CA GLY A 267 6.39 14.23 -14.01
C GLY A 267 6.93 13.49 -12.78
N ARG A 268 6.35 12.34 -12.40
CA ARG A 268 6.78 11.56 -11.23
C ARG A 268 7.31 10.19 -11.61
N SER A 269 8.29 9.73 -10.86
CA SER A 269 8.79 8.36 -10.98
C SER A 269 7.77 7.37 -10.42
N ALA A 270 7.47 6.34 -11.18
CA ALA A 270 6.65 5.19 -10.76
C ALA A 270 7.34 3.90 -11.19
N LEU A 271 7.04 2.79 -10.50
CA LEU A 271 7.51 1.49 -10.93
C LEU A 271 6.88 1.13 -12.28
N ALA A 272 7.66 0.48 -13.14
CA ALA A 272 7.25 0.07 -14.48
C ALA A 272 7.24 -1.46 -14.66
N ASP A 273 7.54 -2.19 -13.59
CA ASP A 273 7.41 -3.64 -13.50
C ASP A 273 6.29 -4.00 -12.50
N PRO A 274 5.26 -4.77 -12.90
CA PRO A 274 4.10 -5.03 -12.06
C PRO A 274 4.38 -6.02 -10.92
N ILE A 275 5.38 -6.89 -11.05
CA ILE A 275 5.77 -7.80 -9.97
C ILE A 275 6.53 -7.01 -8.91
N LEU A 276 7.43 -6.12 -9.32
CA LEU A 276 8.10 -5.21 -8.37
C LEU A 276 7.11 -4.24 -7.74
N GLU A 277 6.18 -3.67 -8.50
CA GLU A 277 5.13 -2.79 -7.98
C GLU A 277 4.32 -3.48 -6.88
N ALA A 278 3.85 -4.71 -7.14
CA ALA A 278 3.10 -5.47 -6.17
C ALA A 278 3.91 -5.89 -4.92
N ASN A 279 5.22 -6.03 -5.03
CA ASN A 279 6.08 -6.48 -3.94
C ASN A 279 6.67 -5.32 -3.12
N LEU A 280 6.88 -4.16 -3.74
CA LEU A 280 7.57 -3.02 -3.12
C LEU A 280 6.62 -1.88 -2.73
N CYS A 281 5.44 -1.77 -3.36
CA CYS A 281 4.45 -0.76 -2.97
C CYS A 281 3.99 -1.04 -1.53
N PRO A 282 4.10 -0.07 -0.60
CA PRO A 282 3.60 -0.27 0.74
C PRO A 282 2.07 -0.22 0.76
N LEU A 283 1.43 -0.99 1.64
CA LEU A 283 0.03 -0.74 1.97
C LEU A 283 -0.05 0.55 2.81
N ARG A 284 -0.79 1.55 2.32
CA ARG A 284 -1.01 2.84 3.00
C ARG A 284 -2.42 2.85 3.57
N ILE A 285 -2.53 3.14 4.84
CA ILE A 285 -3.79 3.20 5.57
C ILE A 285 -3.89 4.56 6.21
N HIS A 286 -5.00 5.26 6.03
CA HIS A 286 -5.32 6.41 6.87
C HIS A 286 -6.26 5.95 7.98
N HIS A 287 -5.87 6.20 9.22
CA HIS A 287 -6.68 5.97 10.42
C HIS A 287 -7.17 7.33 10.95
N VAL A 288 -8.47 7.54 10.86
CA VAL A 288 -9.18 8.75 11.32
C VAL A 288 -10.15 8.38 12.44
N SER A 289 -10.51 9.35 13.25
CA SER A 289 -11.48 9.18 14.34
C SER A 289 -12.14 10.50 14.69
N ASP A 290 -13.27 10.45 15.39
CA ASP A 290 -13.90 11.59 16.04
C ASP A 290 -14.18 12.71 15.03
N ILE A 291 -14.96 12.37 14.01
CA ILE A 291 -15.33 13.26 12.90
C ILE A 291 -16.45 14.19 13.35
N HIS A 292 -17.42 13.68 14.12
CA HIS A 292 -18.52 14.41 14.74
C HIS A 292 -19.32 15.26 13.73
N PHE A 293 -19.89 14.62 12.71
CA PHE A 293 -20.88 15.27 11.83
C PHE A 293 -22.05 15.79 12.67
N GLY A 294 -22.23 17.11 12.69
CA GLY A 294 -23.16 17.80 13.59
C GLY A 294 -22.63 19.16 14.05
N PRO A 295 -23.21 19.77 15.10
CA PRO A 295 -22.80 21.10 15.55
C PRO A 295 -21.37 21.19 16.07
N LYS A 296 -20.79 20.06 16.48
CA LYS A 296 -19.41 20.00 16.94
C LYS A 296 -18.38 19.82 15.82
N SER A 297 -18.84 19.71 14.56
CA SER A 297 -17.94 19.72 13.42
C SER A 297 -17.10 21.01 13.38
N ALA A 298 -15.78 20.85 13.36
CA ALA A 298 -14.80 21.90 13.28
C ALA A 298 -14.90 22.63 11.95
N GLU A 299 -15.07 23.95 12.04
CA GLU A 299 -14.98 24.84 10.90
C GLU A 299 -13.51 25.15 10.59
N ARG A 300 -13.19 25.21 9.30
CA ARG A 300 -11.86 25.60 8.81
C ARG A 300 -11.62 27.09 9.03
N VAL A 301 -12.69 27.89 8.89
CA VAL A 301 -12.68 29.35 8.91
C VAL A 301 -13.68 29.81 9.96
N ASP A 302 -13.19 30.49 11.01
CA ASP A 302 -14.05 31.19 11.97
C ASP A 302 -14.54 32.52 11.35
N VAL A 303 -15.69 32.47 10.69
CA VAL A 303 -16.29 33.64 10.05
C VAL A 303 -16.99 34.48 11.11
N LYS A 304 -16.29 35.49 11.62
CA LYS A 304 -16.83 36.40 12.64
C LYS A 304 -17.90 37.36 12.09
N GLU A 305 -17.88 37.63 10.80
CA GLU A 305 -18.83 38.53 10.14
C GLU A 305 -20.15 37.79 9.83
N LYS A 306 -21.24 38.23 10.46
CA LYS A 306 -22.57 37.65 10.24
C LYS A 306 -23.28 38.32 9.06
N GLY A 307 -24.07 37.55 8.33
CA GLY A 307 -24.96 38.02 7.26
C GLY A 307 -24.39 37.83 5.86
N LYS A 308 -25.13 38.33 4.85
CA LYS A 308 -24.89 38.03 3.42
C LYS A 308 -23.45 38.25 2.96
N HIS A 309 -22.72 39.22 3.54
CA HIS A 309 -21.33 39.47 3.16
C HIS A 309 -20.39 38.35 3.63
N GLY A 310 -20.47 37.97 4.92
CA GLY A 310 -19.77 36.80 5.46
C GLY A 310 -20.13 35.52 4.74
N ASP A 311 -21.43 35.30 4.47
CA ASP A 311 -21.93 34.12 3.75
C ASP A 311 -21.40 34.04 2.30
N THR A 312 -21.19 35.20 1.66
CA THR A 312 -20.62 35.27 0.30
C THR A 312 -19.11 35.07 0.30
N MET A 313 -18.41 35.56 1.33
CA MET A 313 -16.95 35.47 1.43
C MET A 313 -16.46 34.11 1.93
N ALA A 314 -17.20 33.45 2.82
CA ALA A 314 -16.79 32.21 3.45
C ALA A 314 -16.42 31.10 2.43
N PRO A 315 -17.20 30.85 1.36
CA PRO A 315 -16.85 29.84 0.35
C PRO A 315 -15.58 30.19 -0.44
N ALA A 316 -15.24 31.47 -0.56
CA ALA A 316 -14.02 31.90 -1.27
C ALA A 316 -12.73 31.58 -0.49
N LEU A 317 -12.82 31.22 0.80
CA LEU A 317 -11.70 30.87 1.66
C LEU A 317 -11.39 29.36 1.68
N GLY A 318 -12.14 28.56 0.91
CA GLY A 318 -12.00 27.10 0.82
C GLY A 318 -13.17 26.35 1.49
N PRO A 319 -13.06 25.03 1.64
CA PRO A 319 -14.09 24.22 2.28
C PRO A 319 -14.39 24.68 3.70
N PRO A 320 -15.67 24.71 4.10
CA PRO A 320 -16.10 25.27 5.38
C PRO A 320 -15.65 24.40 6.56
N ARG A 321 -15.53 23.08 6.39
CA ARG A 321 -15.21 22.14 7.47
C ARG A 321 -13.82 21.52 7.32
N VAL A 322 -13.22 21.17 8.46
CA VAL A 322 -11.91 20.49 8.48
C VAL A 322 -11.96 19.12 7.80
N CYS A 323 -13.06 18.37 7.94
CA CYS A 323 -13.25 17.08 7.27
C CYS A 323 -13.29 17.20 5.74
N ASP A 324 -13.84 18.29 5.19
CA ASP A 324 -13.85 18.54 3.75
C ASP A 324 -12.45 18.94 3.24
N HIS A 325 -11.70 19.73 4.03
CA HIS A 325 -10.29 20.01 3.73
C HIS A 325 -9.41 18.74 3.75
N TYR A 326 -9.76 17.75 4.57
CA TYR A 326 -9.10 16.44 4.53
C TYR A 326 -9.38 15.69 3.21
N VAL A 327 -10.57 15.81 2.63
CA VAL A 327 -10.86 15.23 1.30
C VAL A 327 -9.99 15.88 0.22
N GLU A 328 -9.85 17.21 0.23
CA GLU A 328 -8.93 17.92 -0.67
C GLU A 328 -7.49 17.43 -0.52
N HIS A 329 -7.02 17.28 0.71
CA HIS A 329 -5.68 16.73 1.00
C HIS A 329 -5.50 15.31 0.48
N VAL A 330 -6.49 14.43 0.63
CA VAL A 330 -6.41 13.08 0.07
C VAL A 330 -6.45 13.11 -1.46
N ALA A 331 -7.17 14.05 -2.08
CA ALA A 331 -7.12 14.27 -3.52
C ALA A 331 -5.74 14.76 -3.99
N GLU A 332 -5.06 15.63 -3.22
CA GLU A 332 -3.69 16.06 -3.48
C GLU A 332 -2.69 14.90 -3.34
N LEU A 333 -2.86 14.06 -2.31
CA LEU A 333 -2.08 12.83 -2.16
C LEU A 333 -2.33 11.86 -3.32
N ALA A 334 -3.58 11.67 -3.75
CA ALA A 334 -3.93 10.85 -4.91
C ALA A 334 -3.27 11.39 -6.16
N ALA A 335 -3.39 12.70 -6.38
CA ALA A 335 -2.72 13.39 -7.45
C ALA A 335 -1.24 13.08 -7.39
N ALA A 336 -0.59 13.09 -6.21
CA ALA A 336 0.83 12.78 -5.96
C ALA A 336 1.22 11.29 -6.01
N GLY A 337 0.29 10.35 -6.19
CA GLY A 337 0.56 8.91 -6.12
C GLY A 337 0.85 8.41 -4.70
N ARG A 338 0.30 9.10 -3.70
CA ARG A 338 0.48 8.86 -2.26
C ARG A 338 -0.83 8.68 -1.50
N ALA A 339 -1.96 8.58 -2.18
CA ALA A 339 -3.24 8.32 -1.53
C ALA A 339 -3.23 7.01 -0.74
N PRO A 340 -4.03 6.94 0.35
CA PRO A 340 -4.23 5.69 1.07
C PRO A 340 -4.94 4.65 0.19
N HIS A 341 -4.63 3.39 0.44
CA HIS A 341 -5.35 2.24 -0.15
C HIS A 341 -6.54 1.82 0.72
N LEU A 342 -6.44 2.03 2.04
CA LEU A 342 -7.47 1.72 3.03
C LEU A 342 -7.76 2.93 3.92
N LEU A 343 -9.02 3.08 4.30
CA LEU A 343 -9.47 4.03 5.32
C LEU A 343 -9.97 3.25 6.54
N VAL A 344 -9.46 3.58 7.72
CA VAL A 344 -9.97 3.08 9.00
C VAL A 344 -10.59 4.24 9.76
N VAL A 345 -11.84 4.09 10.19
CA VAL A 345 -12.56 5.07 11.02
C VAL A 345 -12.90 4.41 12.36
N SER A 346 -12.28 4.88 13.44
CA SER A 346 -12.42 4.28 14.77
C SER A 346 -13.49 4.95 15.63
N GLY A 347 -14.63 5.32 15.06
CA GLY A 347 -15.80 5.82 15.79
C GLY A 347 -15.97 7.32 15.86
N ASP A 348 -17.09 7.70 16.48
CA ASP A 348 -17.63 9.05 16.59
C ASP A 348 -17.71 9.74 15.23
N ILE A 349 -18.41 9.05 14.32
CA ILE A 349 -18.69 9.56 12.97
C ILE A 349 -19.73 10.68 13.07
N ALA A 350 -20.84 10.42 13.74
CA ALA A 350 -21.92 11.39 13.98
C ALA A 350 -21.89 11.91 15.41
N GLU A 351 -22.39 13.13 15.65
CA GLU A 351 -22.47 13.71 16.99
C GLU A 351 -23.67 13.15 17.79
N TRP A 352 -24.80 12.94 17.13
CA TRP A 352 -26.07 12.50 17.71
C TRP A 352 -26.69 11.29 17.02
N ALA A 353 -25.97 10.71 16.05
CA ALA A 353 -26.40 9.54 15.29
C ALA A 353 -27.80 9.66 14.64
N ASP A 354 -28.19 10.87 14.25
CA ASP A 354 -29.42 11.06 13.47
C ASP A 354 -29.21 10.73 11.99
N ASP A 355 -30.30 10.42 11.28
CA ASP A 355 -30.24 9.99 9.88
C ASP A 355 -29.64 11.09 8.96
N ALA A 356 -29.76 12.37 9.31
CA ALA A 356 -29.21 13.47 8.51
C ALA A 356 -27.68 13.56 8.64
N GLN A 357 -27.16 13.42 9.86
CA GLN A 357 -25.72 13.36 10.13
C GLN A 357 -25.08 12.15 9.45
N TYR A 358 -25.73 10.98 9.49
CA TYR A 358 -25.23 9.81 8.79
C TYR A 358 -25.31 9.94 7.26
N ALA A 359 -26.35 10.57 6.73
CA ALA A 359 -26.42 10.88 5.29
C ALA A 359 -25.27 11.80 4.87
N GLU A 360 -24.94 12.80 5.69
CA GLU A 360 -23.78 13.66 5.46
C GLU A 360 -22.45 12.89 5.53
N ALA A 361 -22.28 12.06 6.57
CA ALA A 361 -21.10 11.23 6.73
C ALA A 361 -20.88 10.26 5.56
N ARG A 362 -21.96 9.64 5.08
CA ARG A 362 -21.93 8.78 3.90
C ARG A 362 -21.52 9.56 2.65
N GLY A 363 -22.11 10.74 2.42
CA GLY A 363 -21.73 11.60 1.31
C GLY A 363 -20.26 12.03 1.36
N TRP A 364 -19.70 12.23 2.56
CA TRP A 364 -18.28 12.49 2.76
C TRP A 364 -17.41 11.27 2.47
N LEU A 365 -17.78 10.08 2.97
CA LEU A 365 -17.07 8.83 2.66
C LEU A 365 -17.05 8.53 1.17
N GLU A 366 -18.16 8.73 0.46
CA GLU A 366 -18.25 8.52 -0.98
C GLU A 366 -17.31 9.45 -1.75
N LYS A 367 -17.17 10.72 -1.34
CA LYS A 367 -16.20 11.65 -1.92
C LYS A 367 -14.78 11.17 -1.68
N LEU A 368 -14.47 10.78 -0.44
CA LEU A 368 -13.14 10.30 -0.05
C LEU A 368 -12.75 9.01 -0.78
N CYS A 369 -13.68 8.07 -0.94
CA CYS A 369 -13.46 6.79 -1.63
C CYS A 369 -13.02 6.96 -3.08
N ARG A 370 -13.43 8.04 -3.77
CA ARG A 370 -12.99 8.35 -5.14
C ARG A 370 -11.50 8.70 -5.24
N HIS A 371 -10.88 9.02 -4.12
CA HIS A 371 -9.47 9.38 -4.04
C HIS A 371 -8.60 8.30 -3.41
N LEU A 372 -9.18 7.18 -2.94
CA LEU A 372 -8.39 6.03 -2.50
C LEU A 372 -7.65 5.43 -3.71
N ALA A 373 -6.39 5.06 -3.50
CA ALA A 373 -5.60 4.41 -4.52
C ALA A 373 -5.88 2.90 -4.57
N ASP A 374 -5.78 2.32 -5.76
CA ASP A 374 -5.71 0.88 -5.90
C ASP A 374 -4.36 0.36 -5.38
N HIS A 375 -4.36 -0.86 -4.83
CA HIS A 375 -3.13 -1.56 -4.51
C HIS A 375 -3.05 -2.85 -5.32
N PRO A 376 -1.90 -3.19 -5.95
CA PRO A 376 -1.81 -4.38 -6.82
C PRO A 376 -2.14 -5.72 -6.13
N ARG A 377 -2.08 -5.77 -4.80
CA ARG A 377 -2.41 -6.93 -3.95
C ARG A 377 -3.73 -6.80 -3.17
N LEU A 378 -4.46 -5.69 -3.33
CA LEU A 378 -5.77 -5.51 -2.71
C LEU A 378 -6.84 -5.82 -3.76
N PRO A 379 -7.65 -6.87 -3.59
CA PRO A 379 -8.70 -7.16 -4.54
C PRO A 379 -9.70 -6.00 -4.65
N PRO A 380 -10.23 -5.74 -5.85
CA PRO A 380 -11.12 -4.59 -6.09
C PRO A 380 -12.47 -4.72 -5.36
N ASP A 381 -12.90 -5.93 -5.01
CA ASP A 381 -14.18 -6.17 -4.34
C ASP A 381 -14.04 -6.25 -2.81
N GLU A 382 -12.81 -6.35 -2.30
CA GLU A 382 -12.58 -6.40 -0.85
C GLU A 382 -12.84 -5.03 -0.21
N PRO A 383 -13.28 -5.01 1.06
CA PRO A 383 -13.49 -3.77 1.79
C PRO A 383 -12.24 -2.90 1.81
N ASN A 384 -12.38 -1.63 1.49
CA ASN A 384 -11.33 -0.62 1.61
C ASN A 384 -11.68 0.50 2.61
N VAL A 385 -12.86 0.42 3.22
CA VAL A 385 -13.29 1.25 4.34
C VAL A 385 -13.63 0.33 5.51
N LEU A 386 -12.96 0.55 6.65
CA LEU A 386 -13.13 -0.23 7.87
C LEU A 386 -13.67 0.71 8.96
N LEU A 387 -14.88 0.44 9.46
CA LEU A 387 -15.56 1.29 10.42
C LEU A 387 -15.76 0.57 11.76
N VAL A 388 -15.65 1.31 12.85
CA VAL A 388 -16.18 0.97 14.17
C VAL A 388 -17.01 2.15 14.65
N GLY A 389 -18.14 1.91 15.32
CA GLY A 389 -18.93 2.98 15.94
C GLY A 389 -18.35 3.41 17.30
N GLY A 390 -18.40 4.71 17.58
CA GLY A 390 -18.05 5.29 18.86
C GLY A 390 -19.25 5.49 19.80
N ASN A 391 -19.03 6.13 20.95
CA ASN A 391 -20.10 6.36 21.92
C ASN A 391 -21.14 7.38 21.43
N HIS A 392 -20.80 8.22 20.45
CA HIS A 392 -21.74 9.13 19.81
C HIS A 392 -22.52 8.52 18.63
N ASP A 393 -22.08 7.36 18.14
CA ASP A 393 -22.70 6.65 17.01
C ASP A 393 -23.89 5.75 17.42
N VAL A 394 -24.72 6.23 18.34
CA VAL A 394 -25.86 5.50 18.92
C VAL A 394 -27.12 6.35 18.96
N ASP A 395 -28.29 5.73 18.81
CA ASP A 395 -29.56 6.39 19.06
C ASP A 395 -29.69 6.75 20.54
N TRP A 396 -29.41 8.01 20.85
CA TRP A 396 -29.49 8.58 22.19
C TRP A 396 -30.87 8.42 22.83
N ARG A 397 -31.94 8.37 22.03
CA ARG A 397 -33.31 8.17 22.56
C ARG A 397 -33.50 6.78 23.14
N GLN A 398 -32.75 5.80 22.62
CA GLN A 398 -32.74 4.42 23.12
C GLN A 398 -31.72 4.22 24.26
N ALA A 399 -30.79 5.17 24.44
CA ALA A 399 -29.73 5.09 25.44
C ALA A 399 -30.10 5.73 26.79
N ALA A 400 -31.15 6.56 26.82
CA ALA A 400 -31.66 7.28 28.00
C ALA A 400 -32.24 6.40 29.13
N ARG A 401 -32.28 5.07 28.96
CA ARG A 401 -32.64 4.13 30.03
C ARG A 401 -31.45 3.20 30.30
N PRO A 402 -31.09 2.95 31.57
CA PRO A 402 -30.13 1.91 31.90
C PRO A 402 -30.56 0.60 31.25
N ALA A 403 -29.70 0.07 30.41
CA ALA A 403 -29.93 -1.16 29.68
C ALA A 403 -28.67 -2.02 29.75
N PRO A 404 -28.78 -3.35 29.72
CA PRO A 404 -27.61 -4.22 29.72
C PRO A 404 -26.74 -3.97 28.47
N ALA A 405 -25.46 -4.35 28.55
CA ALA A 405 -24.59 -4.41 27.37
C ALA A 405 -25.25 -5.27 26.29
N GLY A 406 -25.02 -4.95 25.01
CA GLY A 406 -25.69 -5.63 23.90
C GLY A 406 -27.11 -5.13 23.61
N THR A 407 -27.48 -3.92 24.08
CA THR A 407 -28.77 -3.31 23.75
C THR A 407 -28.80 -2.88 22.28
N GLN A 408 -29.27 -3.78 21.42
CA GLN A 408 -29.23 -3.71 19.95
C GLN A 408 -29.81 -2.42 19.33
N ALA A 409 -30.95 -1.96 19.85
CA ALA A 409 -31.74 -0.90 19.21
C ALA A 409 -30.97 0.42 19.04
N ARG A 410 -30.01 0.72 19.93
CA ARG A 410 -29.24 1.98 19.86
C ARG A 410 -28.25 1.99 18.71
N HIS A 411 -27.79 0.83 18.23
CA HIS A 411 -26.82 0.75 17.12
C HIS A 411 -27.50 0.66 15.75
N ALA A 412 -28.83 0.56 15.70
CA ALA A 412 -29.56 0.40 14.46
C ALA A 412 -29.37 1.57 13.45
N PRO A 413 -29.29 2.85 13.85
CA PRO A 413 -29.02 3.93 12.90
C PRO A 413 -27.66 3.80 12.20
N PHE A 414 -26.60 3.53 12.96
CA PHE A 414 -25.26 3.30 12.42
C PHE A 414 -25.26 2.12 11.43
N ALA A 415 -25.92 1.01 11.79
CA ALA A 415 -26.08 -0.14 10.92
C ALA A 415 -26.76 0.20 9.59
N ARG A 416 -27.93 0.85 9.65
CA ARG A 416 -28.70 1.27 8.47
C ARG A 416 -27.90 2.21 7.56
N ALA A 417 -27.07 3.08 8.13
CA ALA A 417 -26.31 4.06 7.36
C ALA A 417 -25.22 3.44 6.48
N PHE A 418 -24.61 2.34 6.94
CA PHE A 418 -23.36 1.82 6.37
C PHE A 418 -23.43 0.36 5.88
N ASP A 419 -24.52 -0.37 6.10
CA ASP A 419 -24.66 -1.78 5.66
C ASP A 419 -24.63 -1.97 4.15
N ASP A 420 -25.21 -1.03 3.41
CA ASP A 420 -25.24 -1.02 1.96
C ASP A 420 -24.10 -0.19 1.35
N HIS A 421 -23.19 0.35 2.19
CA HIS A 421 -22.03 1.07 1.68
C HIS A 421 -21.09 0.06 1.00
N PRO A 422 -20.78 0.24 -0.30
CA PRO A 422 -19.93 -0.70 -1.01
C PRO A 422 -18.55 -0.76 -0.35
N ARG A 423 -17.98 -1.97 -0.25
CA ARG A 423 -16.61 -2.19 0.24
C ARG A 423 -16.37 -1.63 1.66
N CYS A 424 -17.41 -1.62 2.49
CA CYS A 424 -17.33 -1.27 3.90
C CYS A 424 -17.40 -2.52 4.78
N ALA A 425 -16.55 -2.61 5.80
CA ALA A 425 -16.66 -3.61 6.86
C ALA A 425 -16.84 -2.93 8.23
N ARG A 426 -17.71 -3.49 9.07
CA ARG A 426 -18.02 -2.98 10.40
C ARG A 426 -18.43 -4.10 11.37
N PRO A 427 -18.31 -3.92 12.70
CA PRO A 427 -18.94 -4.80 13.67
C PRO A 427 -20.46 -4.64 13.64
N ARG A 428 -21.19 -5.73 13.90
CA ARG A 428 -22.65 -5.77 13.95
C ARG A 428 -23.18 -5.61 15.37
N LEU A 429 -23.03 -4.42 15.94
CA LEU A 429 -23.45 -4.13 17.32
C LEU A 429 -24.99 -4.18 17.50
N GLU A 430 -25.73 -4.05 16.42
CA GLU A 430 -27.17 -4.25 16.34
C GLU A 430 -27.59 -5.74 16.46
N ASP A 431 -26.66 -6.68 16.36
CA ASP A 431 -26.91 -8.10 16.63
C ASP A 431 -26.63 -8.43 18.11
N PRO A 432 -27.37 -9.39 18.69
CA PRO A 432 -27.11 -9.85 20.06
C PRO A 432 -25.68 -10.38 20.19
N PRO A 433 -24.97 -10.07 21.30
CA PRO A 433 -23.59 -10.50 21.48
C PRO A 433 -23.37 -12.00 21.31
N GLU A 434 -24.34 -12.87 21.61
CA GLU A 434 -24.24 -14.32 21.48
C GLU A 434 -24.27 -14.81 20.02
N ALA A 435 -24.99 -14.10 19.14
CA ALA A 435 -25.17 -14.49 17.74
C ALA A 435 -24.27 -13.70 16.76
N ARG A 436 -23.74 -12.55 17.19
CA ARG A 436 -22.89 -11.67 16.39
C ARG A 436 -21.67 -12.41 15.83
N ALA A 437 -21.38 -12.23 14.55
CA ALA A 437 -20.12 -12.70 13.97
C ALA A 437 -18.97 -11.74 14.31
N LEU A 438 -17.76 -12.27 14.52
CA LEU A 438 -16.57 -11.42 14.64
C LEU A 438 -16.32 -10.73 13.29
N ALA A 439 -16.34 -9.40 13.27
CA ALA A 439 -16.03 -8.63 12.08
C ALA A 439 -14.51 -8.64 11.84
N VAL A 440 -14.09 -9.34 10.79
CA VAL A 440 -12.68 -9.44 10.40
C VAL A 440 -12.53 -9.08 8.92
N ALA A 441 -11.68 -8.12 8.62
CA ALA A 441 -11.25 -7.86 7.24
C ALA A 441 -9.90 -8.56 6.99
N ARG A 442 -9.82 -9.39 5.94
CA ARG A 442 -8.66 -10.22 5.65
C ARG A 442 -8.06 -9.86 4.31
N TYR A 443 -6.77 -9.53 4.31
CA TYR A 443 -6.01 -9.23 3.12
C TYR A 443 -4.84 -10.21 3.02
N ALA A 444 -5.15 -11.47 2.69
CA ALA A 444 -4.19 -12.58 2.73
C ALA A 444 -2.91 -12.29 1.92
N ASP A 445 -3.08 -11.75 0.71
CA ASP A 445 -1.99 -11.37 -0.18
C ASP A 445 -1.06 -10.29 0.36
N LEU A 446 -1.59 -9.45 1.24
CA LEU A 446 -0.86 -8.40 1.95
C LEU A 446 -0.30 -8.91 3.28
N GLY A 447 -0.74 -10.06 3.77
CA GLY A 447 -0.41 -10.58 5.09
C GLY A 447 -0.93 -9.71 6.22
N VAL A 448 -2.12 -9.12 6.05
CA VAL A 448 -2.76 -8.22 7.03
C VAL A 448 -4.18 -8.69 7.35
N GLU A 449 -4.52 -8.73 8.64
CA GLU A 449 -5.87 -8.95 9.15
C GLU A 449 -6.26 -7.85 10.14
N PHE A 450 -7.52 -7.40 10.08
CA PHE A 450 -8.10 -6.44 11.01
C PHE A 450 -9.21 -7.08 11.83
N ALA A 451 -9.18 -6.91 13.15
CA ALA A 451 -10.32 -7.16 14.02
C ALA A 451 -11.05 -5.85 14.29
N LEU A 452 -12.32 -5.76 13.89
CA LEU A 452 -13.16 -4.60 14.15
C LEU A 452 -14.00 -4.87 15.40
N LEU A 453 -13.63 -4.26 16.52
CA LEU A 453 -14.20 -4.55 17.83
C LEU A 453 -15.14 -3.42 18.26
N GLY A 454 -16.39 -3.78 18.52
CA GLY A 454 -17.35 -2.86 19.11
C GLY A 454 -17.00 -2.55 20.55
N SER A 455 -16.68 -1.29 20.84
CA SER A 455 -16.36 -0.82 22.20
C SER A 455 -17.43 0.07 22.82
N ALA A 456 -18.44 0.46 22.04
CA ALA A 456 -19.49 1.40 22.43
C ALA A 456 -20.76 0.69 22.93
N GLU A 457 -20.63 -0.48 23.56
CA GLU A 457 -21.76 -1.27 24.07
C GLU A 457 -22.66 -0.50 25.05
N PHE A 458 -22.10 0.49 25.73
CA PHE A 458 -22.80 1.40 26.64
C PHE A 458 -22.84 2.85 26.14
N GLY A 459 -22.59 3.08 24.85
CA GLY A 459 -22.62 4.43 24.27
C GLY A 459 -23.96 5.12 24.54
N GLY A 460 -23.91 6.39 24.92
CA GLY A 460 -25.05 7.24 25.24
C GLY A 460 -25.74 6.89 26.56
N GLN A 461 -25.20 5.97 27.37
CA GLN A 461 -25.85 5.55 28.61
C GLN A 461 -25.78 6.65 29.67
N GLU A 462 -26.94 6.94 30.25
CA GLU A 462 -27.08 7.83 31.38
C GLU A 462 -26.96 7.05 32.70
N ASP A 463 -26.19 7.58 33.67
CA ASP A 463 -26.20 7.04 35.05
C ASP A 463 -27.56 7.34 35.70
N ALA A 464 -28.07 6.49 36.58
CA ALA A 464 -29.23 6.86 37.39
C ALA A 464 -28.73 7.53 38.67
N ASP A 465 -28.54 8.85 38.64
CA ASP A 465 -28.07 9.63 39.79
C ASP A 465 -29.21 10.51 40.32
N PRO A 466 -29.79 10.22 41.50
CA PRO A 466 -30.88 10.99 42.08
C PRO A 466 -30.53 12.47 42.33
N VAL A 467 -29.28 12.77 42.69
CA VAL A 467 -28.80 14.15 42.91
C VAL A 467 -28.71 14.87 41.56
N ARG A 468 -28.30 14.14 40.52
CA ARG A 468 -28.33 14.65 39.15
C ARG A 468 -29.75 14.86 38.67
N ASP A 469 -30.67 13.92 38.87
CA ASP A 469 -32.08 14.08 38.50
C ASP A 469 -32.72 15.26 39.22
N GLU A 470 -32.35 15.51 40.48
CA GLU A 470 -32.74 16.71 41.22
C GLU A 470 -32.16 18.00 40.63
N LEU A 471 -30.88 18.00 40.23
CA LEU A 471 -30.23 19.11 39.54
C LEU A 471 -30.87 19.37 38.17
N LEU A 472 -31.18 18.33 37.39
CA LEU A 472 -31.86 18.44 36.10
C LEU A 472 -33.30 18.93 36.27
N THR A 473 -33.97 18.49 37.32
CA THR A 473 -35.30 19.00 37.72
C THR A 473 -35.21 20.47 38.16
N LEU A 474 -34.14 20.87 38.84
CA LEU A 474 -33.88 22.26 39.22
C LEU A 474 -33.61 23.14 37.99
N ILE A 475 -32.76 22.69 37.05
CA ILE A 475 -32.52 23.34 35.76
C ILE A 475 -33.83 23.45 34.96
N GLY A 476 -34.64 22.39 34.93
CA GLY A 476 -35.95 22.38 34.29
C GLY A 476 -36.94 23.37 34.92
N ARG A 477 -36.90 23.54 36.25
CA ARG A 477 -37.69 24.57 36.96
C ARG A 477 -37.19 25.98 36.70
N LEU A 478 -35.87 26.19 36.63
CA LEU A 478 -35.27 27.49 36.28
C LEU A 478 -35.63 27.92 34.85
N ARG A 479 -35.69 26.96 33.91
CA ARG A 479 -36.18 27.19 32.53
C ARG A 479 -37.63 27.67 32.47
N GLN A 480 -38.50 27.16 33.34
CA GLN A 480 -39.89 27.61 33.42
C GLN A 480 -40.03 29.02 34.04
N GLY A 481 -38.94 29.57 34.61
CA GLY A 481 -38.96 30.78 35.42
C GLY A 481 -38.57 32.09 34.72
N ALA A 482 -37.46 32.16 33.97
CA ALA A 482 -36.96 33.45 33.45
C ALA A 482 -35.74 33.35 32.49
N MET A 483 -35.62 32.32 31.65
CA MET A 483 -34.46 32.19 30.77
C MET A 483 -34.81 32.63 29.34
N GLU A 484 -33.98 33.47 28.72
CA GLU A 484 -34.08 33.75 27.28
C GLU A 484 -33.80 32.46 26.48
N GLU A 485 -34.38 32.34 25.28
CA GLU A 485 -34.27 31.17 24.39
C GLU A 485 -32.82 30.61 24.23
N PRO A 486 -31.77 31.44 24.10
CA PRO A 486 -30.38 30.98 24.00
C PRO A 486 -29.85 30.27 25.26
N ASP A 487 -30.34 30.66 26.43
CA ASP A 487 -29.92 30.06 27.70
C ASP A 487 -30.63 28.71 27.95
N ALA A 488 -31.84 28.55 27.40
CA ALA A 488 -32.54 27.27 27.41
C ALA A 488 -31.78 26.23 26.59
N ASP A 489 -31.32 26.56 25.39
CA ASP A 489 -30.54 25.64 24.55
C ASP A 489 -29.20 25.27 25.21
N ARG A 490 -28.50 26.26 25.78
CA ARG A 490 -27.25 26.04 26.52
C ARG A 490 -27.43 25.11 27.72
N ALA A 491 -28.56 25.23 28.43
CA ALA A 491 -28.92 24.32 29.52
C ALA A 491 -29.29 22.91 29.06
N ALA A 492 -29.81 22.73 27.82
CA ALA A 492 -30.06 21.41 27.23
C ALA A 492 -28.74 20.70 26.95
N VAL A 493 -27.81 21.43 26.33
CA VAL A 493 -26.46 20.92 26.02
C VAL A 493 -25.70 20.55 27.29
N LEU A 494 -25.77 21.39 28.34
CA LEU A 494 -25.16 21.11 29.65
C LEU A 494 -25.78 19.89 30.34
N ARG A 495 -27.12 19.76 30.31
CA ARG A 495 -27.79 18.56 30.84
C ARG A 495 -27.31 17.31 30.14
N ASP A 496 -27.30 17.34 28.82
CA ASP A 496 -26.98 16.16 28.03
C ASP A 496 -25.52 15.78 28.26
N HIS A 497 -24.62 16.72 28.54
CA HIS A 497 -23.23 16.43 28.93
C HIS A 497 -23.05 15.87 30.34
N VAL A 498 -23.75 16.41 31.34
CA VAL A 498 -23.58 16.01 32.76
C VAL A 498 -24.16 14.62 33.06
N ALA A 499 -25.08 14.12 32.22
CA ALA A 499 -25.72 12.82 32.41
C ALA A 499 -24.88 11.60 31.97
N ARG A 500 -23.82 11.82 31.20
CA ARG A 500 -23.12 10.75 30.48
C ARG A 500 -22.08 10.05 31.32
N ILE A 501 -22.03 8.73 31.20
CA ILE A 501 -20.93 7.91 31.73
C ILE A 501 -20.19 7.15 30.64
N ASP A 502 -20.82 6.86 29.49
CA ASP A 502 -20.22 6.26 28.29
C ASP A 502 -19.04 5.29 28.53
N PRO A 503 -19.20 4.25 29.38
CA PRO A 503 -18.10 3.35 29.66
C PRO A 503 -17.80 2.50 28.42
N GLY A 504 -16.55 2.53 27.96
CA GLY A 504 -16.11 1.64 26.90
C GLY A 504 -16.11 0.18 27.37
N LEU A 505 -16.71 -0.71 26.58
CA LEU A 505 -16.70 -2.16 26.83
C LEU A 505 -16.63 -2.92 25.49
N VAL A 506 -15.68 -3.85 25.37
CA VAL A 506 -15.76 -4.91 24.37
C VAL A 506 -16.40 -6.13 25.01
N HIS A 507 -17.53 -6.59 24.47
CA HIS A 507 -18.29 -7.69 25.07
C HIS A 507 -17.47 -9.00 25.14
N ASP A 508 -17.59 -9.77 26.24
CA ASP A 508 -16.82 -11.02 26.44
C ASP A 508 -17.02 -12.01 25.30
N ALA A 509 -18.25 -12.19 24.81
CA ALA A 509 -18.54 -13.04 23.65
C ALA A 509 -17.65 -12.72 22.43
N ASP A 510 -17.40 -11.44 22.14
CA ASP A 510 -16.52 -11.03 21.04
C ASP A 510 -15.04 -11.29 21.36
N LEU A 511 -14.62 -11.11 22.61
CA LEU A 511 -13.26 -11.48 23.06
C LEU A 511 -13.02 -12.99 22.98
N GLN A 512 -13.99 -13.81 23.37
CA GLN A 512 -13.93 -15.26 23.21
C GLN A 512 -13.80 -15.66 21.73
N ARG A 513 -14.48 -14.94 20.82
CA ARG A 513 -14.30 -15.15 19.38
C ARG A 513 -12.92 -14.76 18.90
N VAL A 514 -12.36 -13.63 19.34
CA VAL A 514 -10.97 -13.26 19.03
C VAL A 514 -10.01 -14.36 19.48
N ARG A 515 -10.21 -14.91 20.69
CA ARG A 515 -9.38 -16.00 21.25
C ARG A 515 -9.54 -17.34 20.50
N ARG A 516 -10.70 -17.61 19.92
CA ARG A 516 -10.96 -18.86 19.17
C ARG A 516 -10.64 -18.75 17.68
N ALA A 517 -10.68 -17.54 17.13
CA ALA A 517 -10.43 -17.29 15.73
C ALA A 517 -9.01 -17.77 15.35
N GLN A 518 -8.94 -18.38 14.17
CA GLN A 518 -7.67 -18.65 13.50
C GLN A 518 -7.24 -17.39 12.78
N TRP A 519 -6.04 -16.92 13.12
CA TRP A 519 -5.40 -15.77 12.51
C TRP A 519 -4.25 -16.30 11.66
N HIS A 520 -4.23 -15.93 10.38
CA HIS A 520 -3.26 -16.45 9.43
C HIS A 520 -2.27 -15.38 8.99
N ALA A 521 -2.62 -14.10 9.15
CA ALA A 521 -1.74 -13.01 8.81
C ALA A 521 -0.65 -12.81 9.87
N PRO A 522 0.58 -12.46 9.45
CA PRO A 522 1.65 -12.01 10.35
C PRO A 522 1.37 -10.62 10.93
N ILE A 523 0.59 -9.78 10.24
CA ILE A 523 0.17 -8.47 10.73
C ILE A 523 -1.29 -8.54 11.16
N ARG A 524 -1.54 -8.35 12.46
CA ARG A 524 -2.87 -8.34 13.05
C ARG A 524 -3.10 -7.00 13.73
N ILE A 525 -4.15 -6.30 13.31
CA ILE A 525 -4.49 -4.95 13.76
C ILE A 525 -5.87 -4.97 14.40
N ALA A 526 -5.99 -4.46 15.62
CA ALA A 526 -7.30 -4.28 16.26
C ALA A 526 -7.77 -2.84 16.08
N VAL A 527 -9.05 -2.64 15.77
CA VAL A 527 -9.68 -1.33 15.67
C VAL A 527 -10.83 -1.29 16.66
N LEU A 528 -10.86 -0.26 17.49
CA LEU A 528 -11.94 0.02 18.43
C LEU A 528 -12.00 1.51 18.70
N HIS A 529 -13.08 2.02 19.30
CA HIS A 529 -13.19 3.46 19.58
C HIS A 529 -12.51 3.86 20.89
N HIS A 530 -12.85 3.18 21.99
CA HIS A 530 -12.36 3.56 23.32
C HIS A 530 -10.89 3.14 23.55
N PRO A 531 -10.10 3.95 24.29
CA PRO A 531 -8.71 3.63 24.60
C PRO A 531 -8.55 2.32 25.37
N VAL A 532 -7.56 1.52 24.96
CA VAL A 532 -7.10 0.31 25.68
C VAL A 532 -6.10 0.63 26.79
N SER A 533 -5.65 1.88 26.86
CA SER A 533 -4.61 2.34 27.78
C SER A 533 -4.90 3.76 28.24
N PRO A 534 -4.48 4.13 29.46
CA PRO A 534 -4.56 5.52 29.91
C PRO A 534 -3.78 6.44 28.96
N LEU A 535 -4.43 7.50 28.50
CA LEU A 535 -3.79 8.51 27.68
C LEU A 535 -3.39 9.71 28.54
N PRO A 536 -2.32 10.43 28.16
CA PRO A 536 -1.99 11.71 28.79
C PRO A 536 -3.03 12.76 28.40
N SER A 537 -4.14 12.81 29.15
CA SER A 537 -5.22 13.79 29.00
C SER A 537 -5.35 14.63 30.26
N THR A 538 -5.71 15.90 30.09
CA THR A 538 -6.11 16.79 31.18
C THR A 538 -7.61 16.66 31.51
N GLU A 539 -8.35 15.88 30.73
CA GLU A 539 -9.77 15.63 30.94
C GLU A 539 -9.99 14.68 32.12
N LEU A 540 -10.75 15.15 33.10
CA LEU A 540 -11.22 14.33 34.21
C LEU A 540 -12.58 13.71 33.85
N ALA A 541 -12.56 12.71 32.96
CA ALA A 541 -13.73 11.92 32.63
C ALA A 541 -13.89 10.74 33.61
N ARG A 542 -15.14 10.37 33.94
CA ARG A 542 -15.42 9.22 34.81
C ARG A 542 -14.98 7.90 34.16
N PHE A 543 -15.00 7.84 32.84
CA PHE A 543 -14.57 6.69 32.04
C PHE A 543 -13.78 7.20 30.82
N GLY A 544 -12.45 7.30 30.95
CA GLY A 544 -11.57 7.73 29.85
C GLY A 544 -11.13 6.60 28.90
N GLY A 545 -11.64 5.38 29.07
CA GLY A 545 -11.20 4.20 28.33
C GLY A 545 -12.04 2.97 28.63
N LEU A 546 -11.59 1.82 28.14
CA LEU A 546 -12.27 0.54 28.35
C LEU A 546 -12.27 0.10 29.81
N ILE A 547 -13.43 -0.31 30.32
CA ILE A 547 -13.56 -0.89 31.66
C ILE A 547 -12.92 -2.28 31.77
N ASN A 548 -12.86 -3.02 30.66
CA ASN A 548 -12.22 -4.34 30.57
C ASN A 548 -10.93 -4.32 29.75
N ALA A 549 -10.22 -3.18 29.70
CA ALA A 549 -8.99 -3.00 28.93
C ALA A 549 -7.95 -4.13 29.12
N GLY A 550 -7.80 -4.64 30.34
CA GLY A 550 -6.87 -5.73 30.65
C GLY A 550 -7.20 -7.04 29.91
N GLU A 551 -8.48 -7.40 29.85
CA GLU A 551 -8.94 -8.62 29.15
C GLU A 551 -8.82 -8.49 27.64
N VAL A 552 -9.14 -7.29 27.12
CA VAL A 552 -8.97 -6.97 25.69
C VAL A 552 -7.51 -7.10 25.30
N LYS A 553 -6.61 -6.42 26.02
CA LYS A 553 -5.17 -6.46 25.72
C LYS A 553 -4.61 -7.87 25.85
N ASP A 554 -5.01 -8.62 26.87
CA ASP A 554 -4.61 -10.03 27.00
C ASP A 554 -5.07 -10.88 25.80
N ALA A 555 -6.31 -10.72 25.34
CA ALA A 555 -6.81 -11.44 24.16
C ALA A 555 -6.03 -11.10 22.90
N LEU A 556 -5.73 -9.81 22.70
CA LEU A 556 -4.99 -9.31 21.55
C LEU A 556 -3.52 -9.76 21.57
N VAL A 557 -2.84 -9.65 22.71
CA VAL A 557 -1.44 -10.09 22.85
C VAL A 557 -1.31 -11.60 22.71
N HIS A 558 -2.23 -12.37 23.30
CA HIS A 558 -2.28 -13.83 23.12
C HIS A 558 -2.45 -14.24 21.64
N LYS A 559 -3.10 -13.39 20.84
CA LYS A 559 -3.26 -13.55 19.39
C LYS A 559 -2.28 -12.71 18.59
N GLU A 560 -1.18 -12.29 19.19
CA GLU A 560 -0.05 -11.62 18.52
C GLU A 560 -0.50 -10.41 17.68
N PHE A 561 -1.49 -9.66 18.16
CA PHE A 561 -1.84 -8.37 17.56
C PHE A 561 -0.68 -7.40 17.76
N CYS A 562 -0.18 -6.83 16.68
CA CYS A 562 0.98 -5.95 16.73
C CYS A 562 0.61 -4.46 16.84
N LEU A 563 -0.63 -4.10 16.50
CA LEU A 563 -1.10 -2.72 16.48
C LEU A 563 -2.58 -2.62 16.91
N VAL A 564 -2.89 -1.62 17.74
CA VAL A 564 -4.24 -1.24 18.13
C VAL A 564 -4.51 0.20 17.68
N LEU A 565 -5.63 0.42 17.01
CA LEU A 565 -6.09 1.70 16.51
C LEU A 565 -7.33 2.11 17.31
N HIS A 566 -7.32 3.32 17.87
CA HIS A 566 -8.49 3.89 18.54
C HIS A 566 -8.55 5.42 18.51
N GLY A 567 -9.63 6.00 19.05
CA GLY A 567 -9.85 7.44 19.16
C GLY A 567 -10.39 7.85 20.53
N HIS A 568 -11.55 8.52 20.54
CA HIS A 568 -12.37 8.93 21.70
C HIS A 568 -11.82 10.11 22.49
N SER A 569 -10.54 10.09 22.88
CA SER A 569 -9.98 11.16 23.73
C SER A 569 -9.57 12.41 22.94
N HIS A 570 -9.83 12.44 21.63
CA HIS A 570 -9.49 13.52 20.68
C HIS A 570 -8.00 13.91 20.61
N THR A 571 -7.13 13.24 21.36
CA THR A 571 -5.68 13.49 21.47
C THR A 571 -4.92 12.37 20.77
N GLY A 572 -4.04 12.74 19.84
CA GLY A 572 -3.22 11.77 19.15
C GLY A 572 -2.12 11.24 20.07
N TRP A 573 -1.93 9.92 20.13
CA TRP A 573 -0.93 9.34 21.03
C TRP A 573 -0.37 8.02 20.49
N PHE A 574 0.91 7.78 20.75
CA PHE A 574 1.56 6.51 20.45
C PHE A 574 2.07 5.85 21.71
N GLY A 575 1.73 4.57 21.87
CA GLY A 575 2.09 3.75 23.01
C GLY A 575 2.73 2.44 22.59
N LYS A 576 3.49 1.87 23.52
CA LYS A 576 3.96 0.48 23.43
C LYS A 576 3.74 -0.16 24.78
N GLU A 577 3.11 -1.32 24.78
CA GLU A 577 2.92 -2.12 25.98
C GLU A 577 3.45 -3.52 25.76
N GLN A 578 4.00 -4.08 26.83
CA GLN A 578 4.59 -5.40 26.87
C GLN A 578 4.25 -6.01 28.22
N TRP A 579 3.98 -7.32 28.24
CA TRP A 579 3.86 -8.09 29.48
C TRP A 579 5.07 -9.00 29.60
N PRO A 580 6.10 -8.63 30.37
CA PRO A 580 7.22 -9.51 30.63
C PRO A 580 6.73 -10.86 31.14
N GLU A 581 7.36 -11.93 30.65
CA GLU A 581 7.12 -13.33 31.06
C GLU A 581 5.72 -13.88 30.69
N ARG A 582 4.89 -13.10 29.98
CA ARG A 582 3.58 -13.52 29.48
C ARG A 582 3.52 -13.37 27.97
N HIS A 583 2.94 -14.35 27.28
CA HIS A 583 2.79 -14.36 25.81
C HIS A 583 4.11 -14.08 25.08
N GLU A 584 5.18 -14.70 25.56
CA GLU A 584 6.51 -14.55 24.99
C GLU A 584 6.95 -13.09 24.86
N ASP A 585 6.68 -12.22 25.84
CA ASP A 585 7.06 -10.80 25.82
C ASP A 585 6.61 -10.03 24.55
N TRP A 586 5.49 -10.42 23.96
CA TRP A 586 4.98 -9.77 22.75
C TRP A 586 4.68 -8.29 23.00
N THR A 587 5.14 -7.42 22.09
CA THR A 587 4.93 -5.97 22.18
C THR A 587 3.73 -5.55 21.35
N ILE A 588 2.68 -5.07 22.02
CA ILE A 588 1.55 -4.42 21.36
C ILE A 588 1.82 -2.92 21.25
N ARG A 589 1.60 -2.38 20.04
CA ARG A 589 1.73 -0.94 19.79
C ARG A 589 0.34 -0.33 19.69
N ILE A 590 0.19 0.88 20.18
CA ILE A 590 -1.12 1.54 20.29
C ILE A 590 -1.00 2.89 19.57
N ALA A 591 -1.96 3.18 18.69
CA ALA A 591 -2.05 4.43 17.97
C ALA A 591 -3.44 5.04 18.14
N ALA A 592 -3.52 6.04 19.02
CA ALA A 592 -4.70 6.89 19.15
C ALA A 592 -4.70 7.93 18.02
N ALA A 593 -5.77 8.02 17.24
CA ALA A 593 -5.95 9.11 16.29
C ALA A 593 -6.34 10.39 17.05
N PRO A 594 -5.76 11.55 16.72
CA PRO A 594 -6.37 12.82 17.11
C PRO A 594 -7.72 12.95 16.41
N SER A 595 -8.59 13.81 16.92
CA SER A 595 -9.87 14.05 16.25
C SER A 595 -9.66 14.67 14.86
N LEU A 596 -10.31 14.12 13.85
CA LEU A 596 -10.22 14.64 12.49
C LEU A 596 -10.92 16.00 12.36
N SER A 597 -12.09 16.17 12.99
CA SER A 597 -12.90 17.37 12.79
C SER A 597 -13.84 17.70 13.95
N SER A 598 -13.53 17.33 15.19
CA SER A 598 -14.24 17.88 16.36
C SER A 598 -13.69 19.26 16.73
N ARG A 599 -14.57 20.13 17.26
CA ARG A 599 -14.19 21.37 17.96
C ARG A 599 -13.66 21.09 19.37
N GLU A 600 -13.98 19.94 19.94
CA GLU A 600 -13.61 19.56 21.31
C GLU A 600 -12.19 18.98 21.36
N VAL A 601 -11.23 19.67 20.75
CA VAL A 601 -9.85 19.20 20.68
C VAL A 601 -8.97 19.89 21.71
N GLN A 602 -8.14 19.10 22.39
CA GLN A 602 -7.02 19.62 23.19
C GLN A 602 -5.81 19.97 22.30
N GLU A 603 -5.70 19.33 21.13
CA GLU A 603 -4.61 19.47 20.16
C GLU A 603 -5.12 19.95 18.77
N HIS A 604 -4.26 19.90 17.75
CA HIS A 604 -4.65 20.12 16.36
C HIS A 604 -5.42 18.93 15.78
N ASN A 605 -6.41 19.20 14.92
CA ASN A 605 -7.08 18.16 14.15
C ASN A 605 -6.08 17.36 13.32
N GLY A 606 -6.30 16.05 13.14
CA GLY A 606 -5.31 15.20 12.49
C GLY A 606 -5.81 13.81 12.12
N TYR A 607 -4.87 12.97 11.71
CA TYR A 607 -5.07 11.55 11.46
C TYR A 607 -3.75 10.78 11.62
N ASN A 608 -3.82 9.45 11.62
CA ASN A 608 -2.66 8.58 11.56
C ASN A 608 -2.48 8.01 10.15
N GLU A 609 -1.30 8.14 9.57
CA GLU A 609 -0.89 7.48 8.33
C GLU A 609 -0.07 6.24 8.70
N ILE A 610 -0.50 5.06 8.27
CA ILE A 610 0.18 3.79 8.53
C ILE A 610 0.70 3.26 7.19
N GLU A 611 1.99 3.01 7.11
CA GLU A 611 2.65 2.39 5.97
C GLU A 611 3.13 1.00 6.37
N ILE A 612 2.68 -0.02 5.64
CA ILE A 612 3.12 -1.41 5.80
C ILE A 612 3.92 -1.78 4.55
N ALA A 613 5.24 -1.79 4.68
CA ALA A 613 6.14 -2.23 3.63
C ALA A 613 6.41 -3.73 3.75
N ARG A 614 6.31 -4.42 2.62
CA ARG A 614 6.67 -5.83 2.46
C ARG A 614 8.03 -5.91 1.75
N ASP A 615 8.86 -6.86 2.15
CA ASP A 615 10.16 -7.12 1.53
C ASP A 615 10.35 -8.64 1.42
N GLY A 616 10.78 -9.14 0.26
CA GLY A 616 10.88 -10.58 -0.02
C GLY A 616 9.62 -11.19 -0.66
N VAL A 617 9.69 -12.50 -0.93
CA VAL A 617 8.63 -13.31 -1.57
C VAL A 617 8.57 -14.71 -0.94
N GLY A 618 7.41 -15.38 -1.04
CA GLY A 618 7.21 -16.71 -0.46
C GLY A 618 7.37 -16.73 1.06
N ASP A 619 8.18 -17.67 1.56
CA ASP A 619 8.42 -17.86 3.00
C ASP A 619 9.41 -16.84 3.59
N ASP A 620 10.17 -16.13 2.75
CA ASP A 620 11.19 -15.14 3.16
C ASP A 620 10.63 -13.72 3.30
N VAL A 621 9.30 -13.58 3.40
CA VAL A 621 8.64 -12.27 3.48
C VAL A 621 8.85 -11.67 4.87
N SER A 622 9.37 -10.44 4.88
CA SER A 622 9.47 -9.60 6.06
C SER A 622 8.58 -8.36 5.92
N TYR A 623 8.12 -7.86 7.07
CA TYR A 623 7.23 -6.71 7.16
C TYR A 623 7.84 -5.60 8.00
N ARG A 624 7.63 -4.36 7.56
CA ARG A 624 7.99 -3.14 8.28
C ARG A 624 6.80 -2.21 8.34
N ILE A 625 6.39 -1.88 9.56
CA ILE A 625 5.25 -1.01 9.84
C ILE A 625 5.78 0.33 10.34
N HIS A 626 5.29 1.41 9.74
CA HIS A 626 5.51 2.78 10.18
C HIS A 626 4.16 3.42 10.45
N VAL A 627 4.03 4.12 11.56
CA VAL A 627 2.85 4.93 11.89
C VAL A 627 3.31 6.38 12.04
N HIS A 628 2.69 7.29 11.30
CA HIS A 628 2.95 8.72 11.36
C HIS A 628 1.69 9.45 11.80
N ARG A 629 1.81 10.34 12.78
CA ARG A 629 0.73 11.26 13.12
C ARG A 629 0.84 12.47 12.21
N VAL A 630 -0.23 12.76 11.49
CA VAL A 630 -0.34 13.94 10.62
C VAL A 630 -1.35 14.88 11.26
N VAL A 631 -0.97 16.14 11.46
CA VAL A 631 -1.86 17.15 12.04
C VAL A 631 -2.02 18.31 11.07
N ARG A 632 -3.16 18.99 11.18
CA ARG A 632 -3.46 20.20 10.42
C ARG A 632 -2.88 21.42 11.13
N GLU A 633 -2.03 22.14 10.42
CA GLU A 633 -1.41 23.39 10.88
C GLU A 633 -1.75 24.52 9.92
N GLY A 634 -2.68 25.38 10.34
CA GLY A 634 -3.26 26.36 9.44
C GLY A 634 -3.90 25.66 8.24
N GLY A 635 -3.37 25.90 7.04
CA GLY A 635 -3.88 25.32 5.79
C GLY A 635 -3.19 24.03 5.33
N THR A 636 -2.22 23.48 6.07
CA THR A 636 -1.43 22.32 5.60
C THR A 636 -1.54 21.12 6.55
N TRP A 637 -1.24 19.93 6.03
CA TRP A 637 -1.19 18.68 6.80
C TRP A 637 0.28 18.25 6.96
N THR A 638 0.76 18.21 8.21
CA THR A 638 2.17 18.02 8.52
C THR A 638 2.38 16.80 9.40
N ARG A 639 3.34 15.93 9.03
CA ARG A 639 3.78 14.81 9.88
C ARG A 639 4.47 15.37 11.13
N ARG A 640 3.97 15.05 12.33
CA ARG A 640 4.49 15.57 13.62
C ARG A 640 5.24 14.57 14.46
N SER A 641 4.75 13.34 14.54
CA SER A 641 5.37 12.27 15.31
C SER A 641 5.29 10.96 14.55
N SER A 642 6.08 9.97 14.97
CA SER A 642 6.09 8.66 14.35
C SER A 642 6.38 7.55 15.34
N MET A 643 5.85 6.37 15.06
CA MET A 643 6.17 5.11 15.71
C MET A 643 6.61 4.10 14.64
N GLY A 644 7.87 3.65 14.72
CA GLY A 644 8.46 2.68 13.80
C GLY A 644 9.73 3.18 13.11
N PRO A 645 10.32 2.40 12.18
CA PRO A 645 9.84 1.09 11.72
C PRO A 645 9.76 0.05 12.84
N PHE A 646 8.82 -0.89 12.75
CA PHE A 646 8.81 -2.11 13.55
C PHE A 646 8.29 -3.30 12.73
N ALA A 647 8.73 -4.51 13.08
CA ALA A 647 8.11 -5.74 12.60
C ALA A 647 7.01 -6.18 13.58
N PRO A 648 6.05 -7.03 13.16
CA PRO A 648 5.18 -7.74 14.10
C PRO A 648 6.03 -8.51 15.11
N GLY A 649 5.70 -8.38 16.40
CA GLY A 649 6.38 -9.08 17.49
C GLY A 649 7.32 -8.22 18.33
N LYS A 650 8.35 -8.88 18.87
CA LYS A 650 9.32 -8.34 19.84
C LYS A 650 10.02 -7.09 19.32
#